data_AF-A0ABD2WEJ8-F1
#
_entry.id   AF-A0ABD2WEJ8-F1
#
_cell.length_a   1.000
_cell.length_b   1.000
_cell.length_c   1.000
_cell.angle_alpha   90.00
_cell.angle_beta   90.00
_cell.angle_gamma   90.00
#
_symmetry.space_group_name_H-M   'P 1'
#
loop_
_entity.id
_entity.type
_entity.pdbx_description
1 polymer ?
#
loop_
_entity_poly.entity_id
_entity_poly.type
_entity_poly.pdbx_seq_one_letter_code
_entity_poly.pdbx_strand_id
1 'polypeptide(L)'
;MELHKKFIDLAAPDSLILEIVDKVIACKDSLHSVLQKSIKDQFSNLREYHANKKKLKATRLLLCQLYELNFKTAFESKTIAYFSENHVIDLLECSKLCTLKECQTVMNDILVLQLVLFEDRLNLIQLFEDFRSHYIPDKLQGTSETCPIGWYLNILRCFLQAWKIMNFLNDQKESGASNKTHLEACKKVLLSSVMYDLQSWIQCKENNEWHALYSILLEVINIAKSTRILSPYIHEIMDKDFDLKIICIIGEFVFPLNSSNAEIDYSLIHHENLWTTIQNRMISDDSSSRKEALYLFKRLIEFIDLHEEGIKRVVSLNLIPNKINPFICNKSASCHNDIKQIRTNFILLMEALEEKQKHLVTPCLSLLDSLIEGCVEHKSCGDCFNFSWVYCVFARILNHDNHSIVKYGLLKSLQLNAEAYGYDAFIILIINTLNHTFLYEKHCEECEPEIVTTLTQWFNMFQSEELHLIEKVAYLLHTISWGPVPIFYTLHAMLSTSEHLNTIVGLQDDHLEVIRLLIETNIKHHPPMLRLMSQVALIKIVSRFSEITNLTVFCNLLNSFCEKNNLEPSCWEALRSWLSQMPYEIVLNYVSHTVENLTVDERTVRISMSIFSLMIQLLYEGGVVFQTEQCLVKQEIANLFLFLDKVDVRPYVNIPLTVKIIEFLCKWFDWDHEPPHF
;
A
#
# COMPACT_ATOMS: atom_id res chain seq x y z
N MET A 1 1.10 4.83 41.08
CA MET A 1 1.38 5.79 42.17
C MET A 1 0.64 7.11 41.97
N GLU A 2 0.51 7.64 40.74
CA GLU A 2 -0.27 8.87 40.46
C GLU A 2 -1.76 8.76 40.81
N LEU A 3 -2.44 7.67 40.48
CA LEU A 3 -3.85 7.45 40.86
C LEU A 3 -4.07 7.40 42.39
N HIS A 4 -3.14 6.77 43.12
CA HIS A 4 -3.16 6.77 44.59
C HIS A 4 -2.99 8.18 45.15
N LYS A 5 -2.01 8.95 44.64
CA LYS A 5 -1.84 10.36 44.99
C LYS A 5 -3.09 11.18 44.68
N LYS A 6 -3.66 11.00 43.49
CA LYS A 6 -4.92 11.64 43.07
C LYS A 6 -6.04 11.39 44.07
N PHE A 7 -6.25 10.15 44.53
CA PHE A 7 -7.31 9.85 45.49
C PHE A 7 -7.03 10.42 46.89
N ILE A 8 -5.77 10.47 47.32
CA ILE A 8 -5.37 11.14 48.58
C ILE A 8 -5.56 12.66 48.47
N ASP A 9 -5.10 13.29 47.39
CA ASP A 9 -5.19 14.74 47.20
C ASP A 9 -6.66 15.19 47.11
N LEU A 10 -7.51 14.37 46.48
CA LEU A 10 -8.95 14.60 46.41
C LEU A 10 -9.68 14.37 47.74
N ALA A 11 -9.05 13.73 48.73
CA ALA A 11 -9.62 13.54 50.07
C ALA A 11 -9.40 14.76 50.99
N ALA A 12 -8.62 15.76 50.55
CA ALA A 12 -8.32 16.98 51.30
C ALA A 12 -9.59 17.73 51.79
N PRO A 13 -9.51 18.44 52.92
CA PRO A 13 -10.69 18.90 53.64
C PRO A 13 -11.51 19.93 52.87
N ASP A 14 -12.76 19.55 52.56
CA ASP A 14 -13.78 20.39 51.95
C ASP A 14 -14.94 20.62 52.93
N SER A 15 -15.79 21.62 52.68
CA SER A 15 -16.90 22.01 53.56
C SER A 15 -17.86 20.87 53.99
N LEU A 16 -17.98 19.82 53.17
CA LEU A 16 -18.71 18.58 53.47
C LEU A 16 -18.15 17.77 54.64
N ILE A 17 -16.84 17.89 54.93
CA ILE A 17 -16.20 17.21 56.07
C ILE A 17 -16.67 17.80 57.39
N LEU A 18 -16.92 19.11 57.44
CA LEU A 18 -17.44 19.76 58.64
C LEU A 18 -18.83 19.22 59.00
N GLU A 19 -19.72 19.06 58.00
CA GLU A 19 -21.05 18.45 58.22
C GLU A 19 -20.98 16.97 58.65
N ILE A 20 -20.03 16.19 58.14
CA ILE A 20 -19.86 14.78 58.52
C ILE A 20 -19.29 14.69 59.94
N VAL A 21 -18.30 15.53 60.28
CA VAL A 21 -17.70 15.60 61.61
C VAL A 21 -18.74 16.06 62.64
N ASP A 22 -19.60 17.02 62.31
CA ASP A 22 -20.71 17.45 63.16
C ASP A 22 -21.71 16.31 63.40
N LYS A 23 -22.00 15.49 62.39
CA LYS A 23 -22.83 14.27 62.53
C LYS A 23 -22.16 13.18 63.37
N VAL A 24 -20.85 13.00 63.26
CA VAL A 24 -20.07 12.06 64.10
C VAL A 24 -20.13 12.47 65.57
N ILE A 25 -19.96 13.77 65.85
CA ILE A 25 -20.08 14.33 67.20
C ILE A 25 -21.49 14.16 67.75
N ALA A 26 -22.53 14.32 66.91
CA ALA A 26 -23.93 14.16 67.31
C ALA A 26 -24.34 12.69 67.56
N CYS A 27 -23.82 11.72 66.80
CA CYS A 27 -24.27 10.32 66.85
C CYS A 27 -23.44 9.39 67.76
N LYS A 28 -22.29 9.82 68.30
CA LYS A 28 -21.33 8.96 69.05
C LYS A 28 -20.87 7.70 68.29
N ASP A 29 -20.98 7.73 66.97
CA ASP A 29 -20.58 6.65 66.08
C ASP A 29 -19.11 6.83 65.65
N SER A 30 -18.45 5.76 65.20
CA SER A 30 -17.10 5.87 64.63
C SER A 30 -17.17 6.61 63.28
N LEU A 31 -16.11 7.37 62.95
CA LEU A 31 -16.01 8.07 61.66
C LEU A 31 -16.26 7.12 60.46
N HIS A 32 -15.81 5.86 60.57
CA HIS A 32 -16.05 4.80 59.60
C HIS A 32 -17.53 4.46 59.42
N SER A 33 -18.32 4.31 60.48
CA SER A 33 -19.73 3.94 60.36
C SER A 33 -20.59 5.08 59.82
N VAL A 34 -20.27 6.34 60.17
CA VAL A 34 -20.97 7.52 59.63
C VAL A 34 -20.70 7.72 58.14
N LEU A 35 -19.46 7.53 57.69
CA LEU A 35 -19.11 7.59 56.27
C LEU A 35 -19.85 6.51 55.47
N GLN A 36 -19.98 5.30 56.00
CA GLN A 36 -20.69 4.21 55.33
C GLN A 36 -22.17 4.44 55.18
N LYS A 37 -22.82 4.91 56.25
CA LYS A 37 -24.23 5.28 56.19
C LYS A 37 -24.45 6.38 55.15
N SER A 38 -23.55 7.37 55.11
CA SER A 38 -23.59 8.45 54.12
C SER A 38 -23.37 7.95 52.69
N ILE A 39 -22.46 7.00 52.48
CA ILE A 39 -22.23 6.37 51.16
C ILE A 39 -23.48 5.60 50.71
N LYS A 40 -24.07 4.78 51.59
CA LYS A 40 -25.30 4.02 51.32
C LYS A 40 -26.49 4.92 50.98
N ASP A 41 -26.63 6.03 51.71
CA ASP A 41 -27.65 7.05 51.42
C ASP A 41 -27.40 7.74 50.07
N GLN A 42 -26.14 7.97 49.67
CA GLN A 42 -25.86 8.50 48.32
C GLN A 42 -26.18 7.50 47.21
N PHE A 43 -25.87 6.21 47.39
CA PHE A 43 -26.14 5.17 46.40
C PHE A 43 -27.62 4.85 46.21
N SER A 44 -28.42 4.82 47.29
CA SER A 44 -29.89 4.72 47.19
C SER A 44 -30.47 5.90 46.41
N ASN A 45 -29.98 7.11 46.66
CA ASN A 45 -30.38 8.32 45.94
C ASN A 45 -29.90 8.39 44.47
N LEU A 46 -28.85 7.64 44.10
CA LEU A 46 -28.38 7.54 42.71
C LEU A 46 -29.27 6.62 41.87
N ARG A 47 -29.92 5.62 42.49
CA ARG A 47 -30.86 4.70 41.81
C ARG A 47 -32.17 5.38 41.40
N GLU A 48 -32.63 6.37 42.17
CA GLU A 48 -33.97 6.97 41.98
C GLU A 48 -34.01 8.20 41.06
N TYR A 49 -32.91 8.96 40.97
CA TYR A 49 -32.86 10.21 40.21
C TYR A 49 -31.56 10.28 39.43
N HIS A 50 -31.62 10.06 38.10
CA HIS A 50 -30.49 10.10 37.16
C HIS A 50 -29.32 11.00 37.61
N ALA A 51 -28.11 10.46 37.52
CA ALA A 51 -26.91 10.99 38.17
C ALA A 51 -26.63 12.48 37.85
N ASN A 52 -26.79 13.35 38.85
CA ASN A 52 -26.40 14.76 38.77
C ASN A 52 -24.90 14.91 39.11
N LYS A 53 -24.15 15.69 38.32
CA LYS A 53 -22.71 16.01 38.49
C LYS A 53 -22.33 16.37 39.93
N LYS A 54 -23.18 17.11 40.66
CA LYS A 54 -22.92 17.47 42.07
C LYS A 54 -22.94 16.25 43.01
N LYS A 55 -23.90 15.34 42.83
CA LYS A 55 -24.04 14.12 43.63
C LYS A 55 -22.91 13.13 43.36
N LEU A 56 -22.52 12.97 42.09
CA LEU A 56 -21.37 12.13 41.72
C LEU A 56 -20.07 12.66 42.35
N LYS A 57 -19.84 13.97 42.32
CA LYS A 57 -18.66 14.57 42.97
C LYS A 57 -18.66 14.35 44.49
N ALA A 58 -19.80 14.50 45.15
CA ALA A 58 -19.94 14.23 46.58
C ALA A 58 -19.68 12.75 46.91
N THR A 59 -20.23 11.83 46.10
CA THR A 59 -20.01 10.38 46.25
C THR A 59 -18.52 10.02 46.08
N ARG A 60 -17.86 10.59 45.07
CA ARG A 60 -16.41 10.40 44.86
C ARG A 60 -15.60 10.91 46.05
N LEU A 61 -15.94 12.08 46.60
CA LEU A 61 -15.26 12.66 47.77
C LEU A 61 -15.38 11.74 49.00
N LEU A 62 -16.58 11.25 49.29
CA LEU A 62 -16.82 10.31 50.40
C LEU A 62 -16.01 9.01 50.25
N LEU A 63 -15.92 8.47 49.03
CA LEU A 63 -15.13 7.28 48.75
C LEU A 63 -13.62 7.55 48.85
N CYS A 64 -13.13 8.71 48.40
CA CYS A 64 -11.74 9.10 48.59
C CYS A 64 -11.37 9.22 50.09
N GLN A 65 -12.28 9.75 50.91
CA GLN A 65 -12.07 9.83 52.37
C GLN A 65 -12.04 8.45 53.02
N LEU A 66 -12.97 7.56 52.65
CA LEU A 66 -12.95 6.18 53.12
C LEU A 66 -11.66 5.45 52.68
N TYR A 67 -11.18 5.72 51.46
CA TYR A 67 -9.90 5.22 50.96
C TYR A 67 -8.70 5.72 51.76
N GLU A 68 -8.63 7.02 52.05
CA GLU A 68 -7.56 7.59 52.88
C GLU A 68 -7.58 7.01 54.30
N LEU A 69 -8.75 6.88 54.92
CA LEU A 69 -8.92 6.30 56.24
C LEU A 69 -8.51 4.83 56.27
N ASN A 70 -8.95 4.02 55.30
CA ASN A 70 -8.57 2.60 55.21
C ASN A 70 -7.07 2.43 54.93
N PHE A 71 -6.47 3.35 54.16
CA PHE A 71 -5.03 3.34 53.93
C PHE A 71 -4.23 3.64 55.20
N LYS A 72 -4.59 4.70 55.95
CA LYS A 72 -3.95 5.08 57.22
C LYS A 72 -4.14 4.00 58.30
N THR A 73 -5.37 3.53 58.49
CA THR A 73 -5.70 2.52 59.52
C THR A 73 -5.14 1.13 59.21
N ALA A 74 -5.06 0.71 57.95
CA ALA A 74 -4.44 -0.56 57.58
C ALA A 74 -2.90 -0.57 57.70
N PHE A 75 -2.27 0.61 57.75
CA PHE A 75 -0.86 0.78 58.06
C PHE A 75 -0.60 0.64 59.58
N GLU A 76 -1.55 1.07 60.40
CA GLU A 76 -1.45 1.08 61.87
C GLU A 76 -1.99 -0.20 62.53
N SER A 77 -2.99 -0.85 61.94
CA SER A 77 -3.66 -2.04 62.46
C SER A 77 -3.91 -3.02 61.31
N LYS A 78 -3.33 -4.22 61.37
CA LYS A 78 -3.32 -5.23 60.28
C LYS A 78 -4.70 -5.82 59.90
N THR A 79 -5.81 -5.12 60.16
CA THR A 79 -7.18 -5.55 59.93
C THR A 79 -7.93 -4.51 59.11
N ILE A 80 -8.28 -4.86 57.88
CA ILE A 80 -9.27 -4.12 57.09
C ILE A 80 -10.64 -4.61 57.54
N ALA A 81 -11.51 -3.71 57.98
CA ALA A 81 -12.90 -4.04 58.22
C ALA A 81 -13.57 -4.33 56.86
N TYR A 82 -14.10 -5.54 56.68
CA TYR A 82 -14.85 -5.93 55.50
C TYR A 82 -16.25 -5.31 55.56
N PHE A 83 -16.69 -4.71 54.45
CA PHE A 83 -17.96 -3.99 54.36
C PHE A 83 -18.85 -4.58 53.27
N SER A 84 -20.16 -4.51 53.47
CA SER A 84 -21.11 -5.50 52.96
C SER A 84 -21.87 -5.16 51.68
N GLU A 85 -21.72 -3.97 51.10
CA GLU A 85 -22.51 -3.59 49.91
C GLU A 85 -21.60 -3.10 48.78
N ASN A 86 -21.41 -3.96 47.78
CA ASN A 86 -20.82 -3.63 46.48
C ASN A 86 -21.93 -3.13 45.53
N HIS A 87 -21.79 -1.90 45.02
CA HIS A 87 -22.73 -1.27 44.09
C HIS A 87 -22.23 -1.26 42.63
N VAL A 88 -21.23 -2.08 42.28
CA VAL A 88 -20.59 -2.09 40.95
C VAL A 88 -21.61 -2.38 39.84
N ILE A 89 -22.53 -3.33 40.01
CA ILE A 89 -23.54 -3.66 38.99
C ILE A 89 -24.45 -2.45 38.70
N ASP A 90 -24.99 -1.81 39.75
CA ASP A 90 -25.83 -0.61 39.60
C ASP A 90 -25.06 0.54 38.93
N LEU A 91 -23.78 0.69 39.27
CA LEU A 91 -22.91 1.71 38.70
C LEU A 91 -22.61 1.44 37.22
N LEU A 92 -22.48 0.17 36.81
CA LEU A 92 -22.28 -0.19 35.41
C LEU A 92 -23.51 0.23 34.59
N GLU A 93 -24.72 -0.07 35.05
CA GLU A 93 -25.96 0.35 34.38
C GLU A 93 -26.10 1.89 34.33
N CYS A 94 -25.86 2.57 35.45
CA CYS A 94 -25.86 4.04 35.50
C CYS A 94 -24.81 4.64 34.56
N SER A 95 -23.65 3.98 34.44
CA SER A 95 -22.56 4.49 33.62
C SER A 95 -22.84 4.38 32.12
N LYS A 96 -23.59 3.37 31.70
CA LYS A 96 -24.03 3.17 30.32
C LYS A 96 -24.96 4.29 29.84
N LEU A 97 -25.76 4.86 30.75
CA LEU A 97 -26.75 5.91 30.47
C LEU A 97 -26.18 7.33 30.53
N CYS A 98 -24.93 7.52 31.00
CA CYS A 98 -24.36 8.85 31.21
C CYS A 98 -23.65 9.37 29.94
N THR A 99 -24.20 10.42 29.32
CA THR A 99 -23.68 10.99 28.07
C THR A 99 -22.70 12.15 28.25
N LEU A 100 -22.57 12.71 29.46
CA LEU A 100 -21.69 13.85 29.75
C LEU A 100 -20.26 13.40 30.10
N LYS A 101 -19.28 13.75 29.27
CA LYS A 101 -17.84 13.39 29.45
C LYS A 101 -17.29 13.71 30.85
N GLU A 102 -17.68 14.85 31.43
CA GLU A 102 -17.23 15.23 32.78
C GLU A 102 -17.81 14.37 33.91
N CYS A 103 -18.99 13.79 33.70
CA CYS A 103 -19.59 12.87 34.67
C CYS A 103 -18.98 11.47 34.52
N GLN A 104 -18.59 11.09 33.31
CA GLN A 104 -17.95 9.80 33.02
C GLN A 104 -16.59 9.65 33.73
N THR A 105 -15.77 10.70 33.79
CA THR A 105 -14.49 10.64 34.54
C THR A 105 -14.71 10.46 36.04
N VAL A 106 -15.71 11.14 36.61
CA VAL A 106 -16.08 11.02 38.03
C VAL A 106 -16.65 9.64 38.32
N MET A 107 -17.47 9.08 37.43
CA MET A 107 -17.99 7.72 37.57
C MET A 107 -16.89 6.65 37.48
N ASN A 108 -15.92 6.80 36.58
CA ASN A 108 -14.78 5.90 36.50
C ASN A 108 -13.98 5.91 37.82
N ASP A 109 -13.76 7.10 38.41
CA ASP A 109 -13.12 7.22 39.72
C ASP A 109 -13.94 6.49 40.82
N ILE A 110 -15.27 6.65 40.84
CA ILE A 110 -16.17 5.96 41.78
C ILE A 110 -16.10 4.44 41.59
N LEU A 111 -16.15 3.96 40.35
CA LEU A 111 -16.06 2.53 40.02
C LEU A 111 -14.74 1.93 40.49
N VAL A 112 -13.61 2.60 40.20
CA VAL A 112 -12.29 2.16 40.66
C VAL A 112 -12.23 2.12 42.19
N LEU A 113 -12.73 3.16 42.87
CA LEU A 113 -12.74 3.20 44.34
C LEU A 113 -13.64 2.12 44.93
N GLN A 114 -14.80 1.83 44.34
CA GLN A 114 -15.69 0.75 44.77
C GLN A 114 -15.02 -0.61 44.66
N LEU A 115 -14.41 -0.89 43.50
CA LEU A 115 -13.63 -2.12 43.31
C LEU A 115 -12.50 -2.21 44.35
N VAL A 116 -11.71 -1.15 44.55
CA VAL A 116 -10.56 -1.16 45.46
C VAL A 116 -10.94 -1.27 46.95
N LEU A 117 -12.04 -0.67 47.36
CA LEU A 117 -12.44 -0.57 48.77
C LEU A 117 -13.23 -1.77 49.28
N PHE A 118 -14.06 -2.37 48.41
CA PHE A 118 -15.06 -3.35 48.82
C PHE A 118 -14.81 -4.75 48.25
N GLU A 119 -13.94 -4.89 47.25
CA GLU A 119 -13.62 -6.19 46.68
C GLU A 119 -12.22 -6.68 47.06
N ASP A 120 -12.11 -7.98 47.24
CA ASP A 120 -10.81 -8.65 47.22
C ASP A 120 -10.40 -8.97 45.78
N ARG A 121 -9.15 -9.44 45.60
CA ARG A 121 -8.62 -9.70 44.26
C ARG A 121 -9.28 -10.89 43.56
N LEU A 122 -9.83 -11.84 44.30
CA LEU A 122 -10.47 -13.02 43.73
C LEU A 122 -11.85 -12.64 43.20
N ASN A 123 -12.61 -11.91 44.01
CA ASN A 123 -13.90 -11.38 43.64
C ASN A 123 -13.77 -10.34 42.52
N LEU A 124 -12.69 -9.54 42.48
CA LEU A 124 -12.43 -8.64 41.35
C LEU A 124 -12.32 -9.41 40.02
N ILE A 125 -11.62 -10.55 40.00
CA ILE A 125 -11.51 -11.37 38.79
C ILE A 125 -12.85 -12.03 38.44
N GLN A 126 -13.61 -12.51 39.43
CA GLN A 126 -14.95 -13.06 39.20
C GLN A 126 -15.89 -12.00 38.63
N LEU A 127 -15.95 -10.82 39.25
CA LEU A 127 -16.74 -9.68 38.77
C LEU A 127 -16.29 -9.21 37.38
N PHE A 128 -15.01 -9.31 37.07
CA PHE A 128 -14.49 -9.00 35.75
C PHE A 128 -14.97 -10.01 34.70
N GLU A 129 -14.92 -11.32 34.97
CA GLU A 129 -15.44 -12.34 34.05
C GLU A 129 -16.98 -12.30 33.94
N ASP A 130 -17.68 -12.02 35.05
CA ASP A 130 -19.13 -11.77 35.05
C ASP A 130 -19.46 -10.54 34.19
N PHE A 131 -18.72 -9.45 34.33
CA PHE A 131 -18.87 -8.27 33.49
C PHE A 131 -18.65 -8.61 32.01
N ARG A 132 -17.60 -9.34 31.66
CA ARG A 132 -17.33 -9.75 30.28
C ARG A 132 -18.48 -10.58 29.72
N SER A 133 -18.88 -11.64 30.42
CA SER A 133 -19.95 -12.53 29.95
C SER A 133 -21.29 -11.80 29.72
N HIS A 134 -21.59 -10.75 30.48
CA HIS A 134 -22.84 -10.00 30.34
C HIS A 134 -22.78 -8.82 29.37
N TYR A 135 -21.61 -8.19 29.18
CA TYR A 135 -21.50 -6.89 28.51
C TYR A 135 -20.54 -6.85 27.31
N ILE A 136 -19.97 -7.98 26.88
CA ILE A 136 -19.16 -8.04 25.65
C ILE A 136 -19.95 -7.42 24.47
N PRO A 137 -19.42 -6.39 23.79
CA PRO A 137 -20.08 -5.74 22.68
C PRO A 137 -20.44 -6.70 21.54
N ASP A 138 -21.65 -6.57 20.99
CA ASP A 138 -22.16 -7.35 19.86
C ASP A 138 -21.27 -7.32 18.61
N LYS A 139 -20.55 -6.24 18.30
CA LYS A 139 -19.60 -6.23 17.16
C LYS A 139 -18.47 -7.25 17.32
N LEU A 140 -18.25 -7.76 18.54
CA LEU A 140 -17.29 -8.82 18.86
C LEU A 140 -17.94 -10.22 18.81
N GLN A 141 -19.28 -10.35 18.73
CA GLN A 141 -20.02 -11.62 18.82
C GLN A 141 -21.20 -11.83 17.82
N GLY A 142 -21.60 -10.83 17.02
CA GLY A 142 -22.54 -10.98 15.89
C GLY A 142 -24.05 -10.93 16.17
N THR A 143 -24.53 -10.32 17.27
CA THR A 143 -25.98 -10.21 17.59
C THR A 143 -26.45 -8.76 17.84
N SER A 144 -27.72 -8.51 18.20
CA SER A 144 -28.45 -7.28 17.83
C SER A 144 -29.01 -6.37 18.94
N GLU A 145 -28.30 -6.11 20.05
CA GLU A 145 -28.66 -5.05 21.03
C GLU A 145 -27.46 -4.28 21.65
N THR A 146 -27.46 -2.96 21.46
CA THR A 146 -26.29 -2.07 21.45
C THR A 146 -25.62 -1.77 22.81
N CYS A 147 -24.35 -2.17 22.95
CA CYS A 147 -23.41 -1.65 23.95
C CYS A 147 -22.31 -0.82 23.25
N PRO A 148 -22.10 0.48 23.60
CA PRO A 148 -21.04 1.27 22.99
C PRO A 148 -19.66 0.71 23.33
N ILE A 149 -18.90 0.35 22.29
CA ILE A 149 -17.53 -0.17 22.40
C ILE A 149 -16.62 0.73 23.25
N GLY A 150 -16.69 2.05 23.04
CA GLY A 150 -15.90 3.01 23.82
C GLY A 150 -16.22 2.98 25.32
N TRP A 151 -17.47 2.67 25.70
CA TRP A 151 -17.84 2.47 27.11
C TRP A 151 -17.22 1.18 27.65
N TYR A 152 -17.33 0.06 26.93
CA TYR A 152 -16.76 -1.23 27.34
C TYR A 152 -15.25 -1.13 27.59
N LEU A 153 -14.50 -0.52 26.66
CA LEU A 153 -13.06 -0.29 26.81
C LEU A 153 -12.73 0.57 28.04
N ASN A 154 -13.54 1.59 28.34
CA ASN A 154 -13.34 2.41 29.54
C ASN A 154 -13.56 1.61 30.84
N ILE A 155 -14.51 0.67 30.87
CA ILE A 155 -14.73 -0.20 32.02
C ILE A 155 -13.59 -1.20 32.19
N LEU A 156 -13.10 -1.82 31.10
CA LEU A 156 -11.89 -2.66 31.16
C LEU A 156 -10.71 -1.92 31.79
N ARG A 157 -10.52 -0.64 31.42
CA ARG A 157 -9.50 0.22 32.05
C ARG A 157 -9.73 0.39 33.56
N CYS A 158 -10.97 0.51 34.02
CA CYS A 158 -11.27 0.64 35.46
C CYS A 158 -10.86 -0.61 36.24
N PHE A 159 -11.12 -1.81 35.70
CA PHE A 159 -10.66 -3.07 36.31
C PHE A 159 -9.13 -3.15 36.40
N LEU A 160 -8.42 -2.76 35.34
CA LEU A 160 -6.95 -2.71 35.33
C LEU A 160 -6.40 -1.70 36.35
N GLN A 161 -7.01 -0.52 36.45
CA GLN A 161 -6.62 0.51 37.43
C GLN A 161 -6.86 0.06 38.87
N ALA A 162 -8.01 -0.58 39.13
CA ALA A 162 -8.30 -1.17 40.43
C ALA A 162 -7.27 -2.25 40.81
N TRP A 163 -6.97 -3.17 39.89
CA TRP A 163 -5.92 -4.18 40.08
C TRP A 163 -4.57 -3.55 40.44
N LYS A 164 -4.15 -2.52 39.72
CA LYS A 164 -2.87 -1.81 39.95
C LYS A 164 -2.79 -1.19 41.35
N ILE A 165 -3.87 -0.55 41.81
CA ILE A 165 -3.92 0.06 43.14
C ILE A 165 -3.93 -1.03 44.21
N MET A 166 -4.75 -2.07 44.06
CA MET A 166 -4.75 -3.22 44.97
C MET A 166 -3.37 -3.86 45.04
N ASN A 167 -2.63 -3.94 43.93
CA ASN A 167 -1.27 -4.50 43.92
C ASN A 167 -0.28 -3.63 44.68
N PHE A 168 -0.29 -2.32 44.43
CA PHE A 168 0.51 -1.35 45.16
C PHE A 168 0.29 -1.42 46.68
N LEU A 169 -0.96 -1.59 47.13
CA LEU A 169 -1.30 -1.66 48.55
C LEU A 169 -0.78 -2.90 49.26
N ASN A 170 -0.62 -4.04 48.58
CA ASN A 170 -0.08 -5.26 49.20
C ASN A 170 1.42 -5.45 48.97
N ASP A 171 2.04 -4.83 47.97
CA ASP A 171 3.52 -4.84 47.85
C ASP A 171 4.17 -4.20 49.10
N GLN A 172 3.44 -3.33 49.81
CA GLN A 172 3.85 -2.77 51.11
C GLN A 172 3.51 -3.66 52.33
N LYS A 173 2.69 -4.70 52.15
CA LYS A 173 2.32 -5.65 53.20
C LYS A 173 3.03 -6.97 52.91
N GLU A 174 4.16 -7.22 53.57
CA GLU A 174 4.94 -8.47 53.43
C GLU A 174 4.04 -9.71 53.46
N SER A 175 3.80 -10.31 52.29
CA SER A 175 2.90 -11.45 52.12
C SER A 175 3.69 -12.71 51.78
N GLY A 176 3.29 -13.84 52.39
CA GLY A 176 3.94 -15.15 52.26
C GLY A 176 3.91 -15.74 50.85
N ALA A 177 4.81 -16.69 50.58
CA ALA A 177 5.08 -17.23 49.24
C ALA A 177 3.88 -17.91 48.53
N SER A 178 2.95 -18.52 49.26
CA SER A 178 1.75 -19.17 48.68
C SER A 178 0.73 -18.19 48.12
N ASN A 179 0.64 -16.97 48.68
CA ASN A 179 -0.24 -15.93 48.16
C ASN A 179 0.30 -15.30 46.86
N LYS A 180 1.62 -15.38 46.62
CA LYS A 180 2.25 -14.82 45.40
C LYS A 180 1.95 -15.63 44.15
N THR A 181 1.93 -16.96 44.24
CA THR A 181 1.67 -17.84 43.08
C THR A 181 0.22 -17.75 42.60
N HIS A 182 -0.73 -17.74 43.53
CA HIS A 182 -2.15 -17.57 43.19
C HIS A 182 -2.43 -16.17 42.63
N LEU A 183 -1.77 -15.14 43.15
CA LEU A 183 -1.89 -13.78 42.65
C LEU A 183 -1.40 -13.64 41.20
N GLU A 184 -0.29 -14.29 40.87
CA GLU A 184 0.22 -14.33 39.50
C GLU A 184 -0.73 -15.07 38.55
N ALA A 185 -1.45 -16.09 39.02
CA ALA A 185 -2.48 -16.75 38.22
C ALA A 185 -3.65 -15.80 37.90
N CYS A 186 -4.17 -15.08 38.91
CA CYS A 186 -5.21 -14.07 38.71
C CYS A 186 -4.76 -12.93 37.77
N LYS A 187 -3.51 -12.47 37.91
CA LYS A 187 -2.91 -11.49 37.00
C LYS A 187 -2.90 -11.99 35.56
N LYS A 188 -2.50 -13.24 35.34
CA LYS A 188 -2.46 -13.85 34.00
C LYS A 188 -3.85 -13.90 33.38
N VAL A 189 -4.87 -14.35 34.12
CA VAL A 189 -6.26 -14.40 33.63
C VAL A 189 -6.74 -13.02 33.20
N LEU A 190 -6.58 -12.00 34.07
CA LEU A 190 -6.98 -10.63 33.75
C LEU A 190 -6.34 -10.13 32.45
N LEU A 191 -5.02 -10.28 32.34
CA LEU A 191 -4.29 -9.80 31.18
C LEU A 191 -4.63 -10.59 29.91
N SER A 192 -4.74 -11.92 29.96
CA SER A 192 -5.11 -12.72 28.79
C SER A 192 -6.52 -12.40 28.30
N SER A 193 -7.46 -12.21 29.21
CA SER A 193 -8.85 -11.87 28.90
C SER A 193 -8.98 -10.48 28.27
N VAL A 194 -8.31 -9.47 28.83
CA VAL A 194 -8.29 -8.12 28.23
C VAL A 194 -7.64 -8.15 26.85
N MET A 195 -6.53 -8.86 26.69
CA MET A 195 -5.84 -8.91 25.41
C MET A 195 -6.67 -9.61 24.31
N TYR A 196 -7.41 -10.67 24.66
CA TYR A 196 -8.36 -11.32 23.76
C TYR A 196 -9.47 -10.35 23.30
N ASP A 197 -10.02 -9.56 24.22
CA ASP A 197 -11.05 -8.57 23.90
C ASP A 197 -10.50 -7.46 22.99
N LEU A 198 -9.27 -7.00 23.24
CA LEU A 198 -8.59 -6.02 22.40
C LEU A 198 -8.32 -6.56 20.99
N GLN A 199 -7.88 -7.81 20.87
CA GLN A 199 -7.65 -8.46 19.59
C GLN A 199 -8.94 -8.57 18.76
N SER A 200 -10.03 -9.01 19.38
CA SER A 200 -11.35 -9.07 18.76
C SER A 200 -11.84 -7.67 18.35
N TRP A 201 -11.52 -6.65 19.16
CA TRP A 201 -11.83 -5.26 18.86
C TRP A 201 -11.04 -4.72 17.66
N ILE A 202 -9.74 -5.02 17.56
CA ILE A 202 -8.90 -4.65 16.42
C ILE A 202 -9.43 -5.24 15.11
N GLN A 203 -10.00 -6.45 15.17
CA GLN A 203 -10.62 -7.13 14.02
C GLN A 203 -11.88 -6.43 13.46
N CYS A 204 -12.50 -5.54 14.22
CA CYS A 204 -13.70 -4.81 13.79
C CYS A 204 -13.33 -3.55 12.98
N LYS A 205 -13.64 -3.54 11.67
CA LYS A 205 -13.21 -2.53 10.69
C LYS A 205 -13.74 -1.09 10.88
N GLU A 206 -14.73 -0.84 11.75
CA GLU A 206 -15.40 0.47 11.88
C GLU A 206 -14.99 1.27 13.13
N ASN A 207 -13.84 0.94 13.74
CA ASN A 207 -13.50 1.46 15.06
C ASN A 207 -12.65 2.73 15.02
N ASN A 208 -13.07 3.77 15.77
CA ASN A 208 -12.36 5.05 15.89
C ASN A 208 -11.89 5.37 17.32
N GLU A 209 -11.99 4.42 18.26
CA GLU A 209 -11.73 4.63 19.70
C GLU A 209 -10.23 4.50 20.06
N TRP A 210 -9.37 5.17 19.30
CA TRP A 210 -7.90 5.06 19.41
C TRP A 210 -7.33 5.46 20.77
N HIS A 211 -7.91 6.50 21.40
CA HIS A 211 -7.50 6.93 22.74
C HIS A 211 -7.81 5.89 23.82
N ALA A 212 -8.91 5.16 23.66
CA ALA A 212 -9.28 4.09 24.60
C ALA A 212 -8.31 2.91 24.48
N LEU A 213 -7.96 2.52 23.25
CA LEU A 213 -6.92 1.51 22.97
C LEU A 213 -5.60 1.87 23.64
N TYR A 214 -5.09 3.09 23.38
CA TYR A 214 -3.83 3.56 23.97
C TYR A 214 -3.86 3.50 25.49
N SER A 215 -4.95 3.97 26.10
CA SER A 215 -5.10 4.00 27.56
C SER A 215 -5.09 2.61 28.18
N ILE A 216 -5.71 1.62 27.53
CA ILE A 216 -5.73 0.23 28.02
C ILE A 216 -4.34 -0.40 27.88
N LEU A 217 -3.70 -0.25 26.72
CA LEU A 217 -2.36 -0.80 26.48
C LEU A 217 -1.35 -0.28 27.51
N LEU A 218 -1.41 1.01 27.84
CA LEU A 218 -0.58 1.60 28.89
C LEU A 218 -0.79 0.91 30.26
N GLU A 219 -2.03 0.60 30.65
CA GLU A 219 -2.29 -0.10 31.90
C GLU A 219 -1.89 -1.58 31.86
N VAL A 220 -2.10 -2.26 30.72
CA VAL A 220 -1.66 -3.65 30.50
C VAL A 220 -0.16 -3.77 30.70
N ILE A 221 0.64 -2.89 30.08
CA ILE A 221 2.11 -2.92 30.19
C ILE A 221 2.57 -2.61 31.61
N ASN A 222 1.93 -1.61 32.26
CA ASN A 222 2.24 -1.28 33.65
C ASN A 222 2.01 -2.46 34.60
N ILE A 223 0.97 -3.26 34.38
CA ILE A 223 0.67 -4.45 35.19
C ILE A 223 1.60 -5.60 34.81
N ALA A 224 1.82 -5.84 33.52
CA ALA A 224 2.68 -6.90 33.01
C ALA A 224 4.15 -6.69 33.43
N LYS A 225 4.60 -5.44 33.48
CA LYS A 225 6.01 -5.02 33.63
C LYS A 225 6.93 -5.53 32.50
N SER A 226 6.36 -5.97 31.39
CA SER A 226 7.07 -6.47 30.22
C SER A 226 6.30 -6.12 28.95
N THR A 227 7.03 -5.67 27.92
CA THR A 227 6.44 -5.35 26.61
C THR A 227 6.18 -6.60 25.77
N ARG A 228 6.85 -7.72 26.10
CA ARG A 228 6.71 -9.03 25.42
C ARG A 228 5.29 -9.59 25.43
N ILE A 229 4.44 -9.14 26.35
CA ILE A 229 3.03 -9.54 26.37
C ILE A 229 2.30 -9.13 25.09
N LEU A 230 2.79 -8.10 24.39
CA LEU A 230 2.21 -7.61 23.14
C LEU A 230 2.77 -8.33 21.89
N SER A 231 3.93 -9.00 21.97
CA SER A 231 4.58 -9.58 20.79
C SER A 231 3.68 -10.54 20.00
N PRO A 232 3.00 -11.53 20.61
CA PRO A 232 2.17 -12.47 19.85
C PRO A 232 1.04 -11.78 19.10
N TYR A 233 0.47 -10.72 19.68
CA TYR A 233 -0.62 -9.96 19.09
C TYR A 233 -0.16 -9.13 17.91
N ILE A 234 1.06 -8.58 17.98
CA ILE A 234 1.63 -7.80 16.88
C ILE A 234 1.91 -8.69 15.68
N HIS A 235 2.45 -9.88 15.88
CA HIS A 235 2.62 -10.85 14.79
C HIS A 235 1.29 -11.09 14.07
N GLU A 236 0.23 -11.37 14.82
CA GLU A 236 -1.08 -11.60 14.22
C GLU A 236 -1.66 -10.36 13.51
N ILE A 237 -1.41 -9.17 14.06
CA ILE A 237 -1.84 -7.90 13.45
C ILE A 237 -1.08 -7.67 12.14
N MET A 238 0.22 -7.90 12.14
CA MET A 238 1.06 -7.71 10.95
C MET A 238 0.69 -8.68 9.82
N ASP A 239 0.20 -9.88 10.15
CA ASP A 239 -0.20 -10.89 9.16
C ASP A 239 -1.58 -10.65 8.52
N LYS A 240 -2.40 -9.77 9.09
CA LYS A 240 -3.80 -9.54 8.68
C LYS A 240 -4.06 -8.18 8.01
N ASP A 241 -3.01 -7.44 7.65
CA ASP A 241 -3.05 -6.12 6.98
C ASP A 241 -4.02 -5.11 7.64
N PHE A 242 -3.85 -4.89 8.94
CA PHE A 242 -4.64 -3.91 9.70
C PHE A 242 -4.27 -2.45 9.37
N ASP A 243 -5.13 -1.53 9.83
CA ASP A 243 -4.89 -0.08 9.75
C ASP A 243 -3.54 0.27 10.41
N LEU A 244 -2.72 1.03 9.69
CA LEU A 244 -1.40 1.45 10.12
C LEU A 244 -1.43 2.25 11.44
N LYS A 245 -2.53 2.95 11.73
CA LYS A 245 -2.73 3.65 13.00
C LYS A 245 -2.62 2.71 14.20
N ILE A 246 -3.11 1.48 14.07
CA ILE A 246 -3.06 0.46 15.12
C ILE A 246 -1.60 0.07 15.36
N ILE A 247 -0.84 -0.13 14.27
CA ILE A 247 0.58 -0.46 14.33
C ILE A 247 1.38 0.70 14.94
N CYS A 248 1.05 1.96 14.61
CA CYS A 248 1.65 3.14 15.22
C CYS A 248 1.40 3.19 16.74
N ILE A 249 0.15 3.02 17.18
CA ILE A 249 -0.23 3.03 18.60
C ILE A 249 0.47 1.91 19.37
N ILE A 250 0.44 0.69 18.85
CA ILE A 250 1.07 -0.46 19.49
C ILE A 250 2.60 -0.35 19.46
N GLY A 251 3.15 0.19 18.36
CA GLY A 251 4.56 0.47 18.18
C GLY A 251 5.13 1.45 19.21
N GLU A 252 4.29 2.33 19.79
CA GLU A 252 4.72 3.19 20.90
C GLU A 252 5.19 2.40 22.12
N PHE A 253 4.60 1.23 22.32
CA PHE A 253 4.85 0.40 23.48
C PHE A 253 5.89 -0.68 23.22
N VAL A 254 5.89 -1.24 22.02
CA VAL A 254 6.77 -2.35 21.65
C VAL A 254 8.13 -1.91 21.16
N PHE A 255 8.21 -0.70 20.62
CA PHE A 255 9.48 -0.04 20.28
C PHE A 255 9.69 1.13 21.26
N PRO A 256 10.04 0.88 22.54
CA PRO A 256 10.24 1.92 23.51
C PRO A 256 11.54 2.70 23.24
N LEU A 257 11.42 4.03 23.17
CA LEU A 257 12.56 4.94 23.03
C LEU A 257 13.19 5.33 24.38
N ASN A 258 12.48 5.08 25.49
CA ASN A 258 13.00 5.32 26.83
C ASN A 258 13.72 4.08 27.36
N SER A 259 14.86 4.28 28.03
CA SER A 259 15.65 3.24 28.71
C SER A 259 14.93 2.69 29.94
N SER A 260 13.80 2.01 29.72
CA SER A 260 13.11 1.25 30.75
C SER A 260 13.73 -0.15 30.87
N ASN A 261 13.83 -0.69 32.09
CA ASN A 261 14.28 -2.06 32.36
C ASN A 261 13.30 -3.15 31.85
N ALA A 262 12.41 -2.83 30.91
CA ALA A 262 11.45 -3.77 30.37
C ALA A 262 12.17 -4.77 29.44
N GLU A 263 11.78 -6.04 29.51
CA GLU A 263 12.22 -7.01 28.52
C GLU A 263 11.66 -6.60 27.15
N ILE A 264 12.57 -6.36 26.20
CA ILE A 264 12.26 -5.98 24.82
C ILE A 264 12.31 -7.24 23.95
N ASP A 265 11.41 -7.31 22.97
CA ASP A 265 11.41 -8.34 21.94
C ASP A 265 11.96 -7.78 20.63
N TYR A 266 13.26 -8.02 20.38
CA TYR A 266 13.90 -7.56 19.16
C TYR A 266 13.47 -8.38 17.92
N SER A 267 12.78 -9.51 18.05
CA SER A 267 12.37 -10.30 16.88
C SER A 267 11.37 -9.55 15.99
N LEU A 268 10.60 -8.63 16.56
CA LEU A 268 9.56 -7.87 15.87
C LEU A 268 10.12 -6.88 14.83
N ILE A 269 11.35 -6.39 15.01
CA ILE A 269 12.00 -5.52 14.01
C ILE A 269 12.34 -6.26 12.72
N HIS A 270 12.37 -7.59 12.77
CA HIS A 270 12.70 -8.48 11.66
C HIS A 270 11.45 -9.04 10.97
N HIS A 271 10.26 -8.56 11.34
CA HIS A 271 9.02 -9.01 10.73
C HIS A 271 8.90 -8.48 9.29
N GLU A 272 8.74 -9.38 8.32
CA GLU A 272 8.67 -9.02 6.88
C GLU A 272 7.50 -8.07 6.60
N ASN A 273 6.30 -8.42 7.09
CA ASN A 273 5.10 -7.62 6.88
C ASN A 273 5.21 -6.21 7.49
N LEU A 274 6.01 -5.99 8.55
CA LEU A 274 6.17 -4.65 9.12
C LEU A 274 6.74 -3.68 8.09
N TRP A 275 7.84 -4.06 7.45
CA TRP A 275 8.54 -3.20 6.49
C TRP A 275 7.76 -3.08 5.18
N THR A 276 7.17 -4.17 4.68
CA THR A 276 6.32 -4.13 3.49
C THR A 276 5.09 -3.25 3.70
N THR A 277 4.42 -3.32 4.85
CA THR A 277 3.31 -2.42 5.17
C THR A 277 3.77 -0.96 5.21
N ILE A 278 4.93 -0.66 5.80
CA ILE A 278 5.49 0.70 5.78
C ILE A 278 5.72 1.18 4.35
N GLN A 279 6.35 0.38 3.49
CA GLN A 279 6.63 0.74 2.09
C GLN A 279 5.35 1.02 1.31
N ASN A 280 4.38 0.12 1.38
CA ASN A 280 3.10 0.27 0.68
C ASN A 280 2.34 1.52 1.12
N ARG A 281 2.41 1.86 2.41
CA ARG A 281 1.74 3.05 2.96
C ARG A 281 2.51 4.33 2.66
N MET A 282 3.84 4.28 2.56
CA MET A 282 4.67 5.40 2.13
C MET A 282 4.35 5.84 0.70
N ILE A 283 4.04 4.92 -0.21
CA ILE A 283 3.72 5.25 -1.62
C ILE A 283 2.23 5.52 -1.87
N SER A 284 1.39 5.51 -0.83
CA SER A 284 -0.05 5.70 -0.98
C SER A 284 -0.43 7.13 -1.40
N ASP A 285 -1.54 7.27 -2.12
CA ASP A 285 -2.08 8.58 -2.52
C ASP A 285 -2.59 9.40 -1.31
N ASP A 286 -2.97 8.73 -0.23
CA ASP A 286 -3.46 9.37 1.00
C ASP A 286 -2.31 9.94 1.85
N SER A 287 -2.35 11.26 2.07
CA SER A 287 -1.36 11.96 2.90
C SER A 287 -1.36 11.52 4.37
N SER A 288 -2.48 11.06 4.94
CA SER A 288 -2.51 10.58 6.33
C SER A 288 -1.70 9.29 6.45
N SER A 289 -1.99 8.32 5.58
CA SER A 289 -1.30 7.03 5.51
C SER A 289 0.21 7.19 5.33
N ARG A 290 0.65 8.12 4.48
CA ARG A 290 2.08 8.40 4.30
C ARG A 290 2.75 8.98 5.53
N LYS A 291 2.10 9.95 6.19
CA LYS A 291 2.63 10.57 7.42
C LYS A 291 2.73 9.56 8.56
N GLU A 292 1.73 8.69 8.69
CA GLU A 292 1.74 7.60 9.66
C GLU A 292 2.86 6.60 9.37
N ALA A 293 3.09 6.24 8.10
CA ALA A 293 4.18 5.36 7.69
C ALA A 293 5.55 5.96 7.98
N LEU A 294 5.72 7.25 7.67
CA LEU A 294 6.95 7.98 7.95
C LEU A 294 7.19 8.16 9.45
N TYR A 295 6.14 8.40 10.24
CA TYR A 295 6.22 8.43 11.70
C TYR A 295 6.70 7.09 12.25
N LEU A 296 6.04 5.99 11.86
CA LEU A 296 6.41 4.65 12.32
C LEU A 296 7.84 4.32 11.90
N PHE A 297 8.21 4.60 10.66
CA PHE A 297 9.56 4.39 10.15
C PHE A 297 10.62 5.12 10.99
N LYS A 298 10.45 6.43 11.22
CA LYS A 298 11.37 7.21 12.08
C LYS A 298 11.51 6.59 13.46
N ARG A 299 10.38 6.22 14.06
CA ARG A 299 10.37 5.57 15.37
C ARG A 299 11.17 4.26 15.36
N LEU A 300 11.01 3.43 14.34
CA LEU A 300 11.78 2.19 14.20
C LEU A 300 13.27 2.47 14.04
N ILE A 301 13.64 3.48 13.25
CA ILE A 301 15.04 3.89 13.08
C ILE A 301 15.63 4.36 14.41
N GLU A 302 14.95 5.23 15.15
CA GLU A 302 15.38 5.70 16.47
C GLU A 302 15.52 4.53 17.45
N PHE A 303 14.57 3.58 17.43
CA PHE A 303 14.65 2.36 18.22
C PHE A 303 15.87 1.49 17.84
N ILE A 304 16.13 1.32 16.54
CA ILE A 304 17.29 0.58 16.04
C ILE A 304 18.60 1.25 16.50
N ASP A 305 18.68 2.58 16.46
CA ASP A 305 19.85 3.33 16.90
C ASP A 305 20.10 3.22 18.40
N LEU A 306 19.03 3.23 19.22
CA LEU A 306 19.14 3.09 20.67
C LEU A 306 19.49 1.67 21.12
N HIS A 307 19.00 0.65 20.41
CA HIS A 307 19.12 -0.77 20.80
C HIS A 307 19.98 -1.60 19.83
N GLU A 308 20.90 -0.95 19.12
CA GLU A 308 21.72 -1.53 18.04
C GLU A 308 22.41 -2.83 18.48
N GLU A 309 23.00 -2.85 19.68
CA GLU A 309 23.68 -4.04 20.23
C GLU A 309 22.72 -5.21 20.51
N GLY A 310 21.54 -4.91 21.05
CA GLY A 310 20.53 -5.92 21.39
C GLY A 310 19.99 -6.61 20.13
N ILE A 311 19.73 -5.81 19.09
CA ILE A 311 19.26 -6.28 17.79
C ILE A 311 20.34 -7.12 17.10
N LYS A 312 21.59 -6.64 17.04
CA LYS A 312 22.71 -7.41 16.44
C LYS A 312 22.93 -8.75 17.13
N ARG A 313 22.76 -8.83 18.46
CA ARG A 313 22.85 -10.10 19.20
C ARG A 313 21.77 -11.09 18.76
N VAL A 314 20.51 -10.66 18.59
CA VAL A 314 19.44 -11.55 18.10
C VAL A 314 19.73 -12.09 16.71
N VAL A 315 20.23 -11.25 15.80
CA VAL A 315 20.65 -11.68 14.46
C VAL A 315 21.80 -12.69 14.52
N SER A 316 22.82 -12.45 15.37
CA SER A 316 23.99 -13.33 15.49
C SER A 316 23.68 -14.74 16.02
N LEU A 317 22.53 -14.90 16.71
CA LEU A 317 22.09 -16.17 17.27
C LEU A 317 21.29 -17.03 16.28
N ASN A 318 21.16 -16.62 15.01
CA ASN A 318 20.41 -17.30 13.95
C ASN A 318 18.97 -17.67 14.35
N LEU A 319 18.35 -16.89 15.24
CA LEU A 319 17.00 -17.15 15.75
C LEU A 319 15.90 -16.79 14.74
N ILE A 320 16.27 -16.24 13.58
CA ILE A 320 15.36 -15.68 12.57
C ILE A 320 15.87 -16.14 11.19
N PRO A 321 14.99 -16.59 10.28
CA PRO A 321 15.40 -16.96 8.93
C PRO A 321 16.09 -15.79 8.22
N ASN A 322 17.12 -16.10 7.43
CA ASN A 322 17.89 -15.16 6.60
C ASN A 322 16.99 -14.49 5.54
N LYS A 323 16.13 -13.57 5.95
CA LYS A 323 15.49 -12.57 5.11
C LYS A 323 16.03 -11.20 5.48
N ILE A 324 16.17 -10.38 4.44
CA ILE A 324 16.78 -9.05 4.45
C ILE A 324 16.21 -8.22 5.60
N ASN A 325 17.08 -7.60 6.40
CA ASN A 325 16.70 -6.67 7.46
C ASN A 325 16.89 -5.24 6.99
N PRO A 326 15.82 -4.53 6.60
CA PRO A 326 15.93 -3.17 6.12
C PRO A 326 16.61 -2.28 7.15
N PHE A 327 17.56 -1.49 6.67
CA PHE A 327 18.34 -0.52 7.40
C PHE A 327 19.19 -1.06 8.56
N ILE A 328 19.34 -2.37 8.77
CA ILE A 328 20.21 -2.95 9.81
C ILE A 328 21.44 -3.56 9.15
N CYS A 329 22.59 -2.89 9.28
CA CYS A 329 23.85 -3.35 8.68
C CYS A 329 24.77 -4.01 9.71
N ASN A 330 25.19 -5.24 9.41
CA ASN A 330 26.14 -6.01 10.24
C ASN A 330 27.61 -5.83 9.80
N LYS A 331 27.87 -5.12 8.70
CA LYS A 331 29.21 -4.93 8.12
C LYS A 331 29.50 -3.43 7.95
N SER A 332 30.31 -2.85 8.83
CA SER A 332 30.53 -1.40 8.88
C SER A 332 31.80 -0.90 8.18
N ALA A 333 32.56 -1.72 7.45
CA ALA A 333 33.95 -1.38 7.11
C ALA A 333 34.27 -1.14 5.61
N SER A 334 33.35 -1.36 4.66
CA SER A 334 33.68 -1.30 3.22
C SER A 334 32.78 -0.46 2.33
N CYS A 335 31.71 0.15 2.86
CA CYS A 335 30.81 1.01 2.08
C CYS A 335 31.18 2.48 2.31
N HIS A 336 31.13 3.31 1.27
CA HIS A 336 31.40 4.75 1.37
C HIS A 336 30.26 5.45 2.10
N ASN A 337 29.01 5.04 1.87
CA ASN A 337 27.83 5.58 2.54
C ASN A 337 27.47 4.71 3.76
N ASP A 338 27.63 5.26 4.97
CA ASP A 338 27.22 4.58 6.21
C ASP A 338 25.69 4.41 6.26
N ILE A 339 25.22 3.30 6.84
CA ILE A 339 23.78 3.01 6.96
C ILE A 339 23.06 4.09 7.78
N LYS A 340 23.73 4.72 8.76
CA LYS A 340 23.17 5.84 9.53
C LYS A 340 22.94 7.08 8.65
N GLN A 341 23.86 7.33 7.72
CA GLN A 341 23.71 8.40 6.74
C GLN A 341 22.58 8.09 5.75
N ILE A 342 22.47 6.84 5.28
CA ILE A 342 21.36 6.41 4.40
C ILE A 342 20.01 6.61 5.11
N ARG A 343 19.87 6.18 6.36
CA ARG A 343 18.64 6.39 7.16
C ARG A 343 18.28 7.87 7.25
N THR A 344 19.25 8.72 7.58
CA THR A 344 19.07 10.17 7.69
C THR A 344 18.65 10.79 6.36
N ASN A 345 19.37 10.47 5.28
CA ASN A 345 19.09 10.98 3.94
C ASN A 345 17.70 10.54 3.45
N PHE A 346 17.34 9.28 3.70
CA PHE A 346 16.03 8.73 3.36
C PHE A 346 14.90 9.46 4.12
N ILE A 347 15.04 9.63 5.44
CA ILE A 347 14.03 10.35 6.25
C ILE A 347 13.86 11.78 5.76
N LEU A 348 14.96 12.52 5.60
CA LEU A 348 14.93 13.93 5.18
C LEU A 348 14.30 14.10 3.80
N LEU A 349 14.64 13.23 2.85
CA LEU A 349 14.08 13.30 1.51
C LEU A 349 12.58 12.95 1.52
N MET A 350 12.17 11.91 2.25
CA MET A 350 10.76 11.54 2.37
C MET A 350 9.92 12.62 3.07
N GLU A 351 10.48 13.31 4.09
CA GLU A 351 9.83 14.48 4.71
C GLU A 351 9.70 15.64 3.72
N ALA A 352 10.77 15.97 3.01
CA ALA A 352 10.76 17.05 2.04
C ALA A 352 9.72 16.79 0.93
N LEU A 353 9.53 15.55 0.51
CA LEU A 353 8.55 15.16 -0.50
C LEU A 353 7.08 15.23 -0.04
N GLU A 354 6.81 15.48 1.25
CA GLU A 354 5.47 15.86 1.71
C GLU A 354 5.16 17.35 1.50
N GLU A 355 6.18 18.18 1.30
CA GLU A 355 6.01 19.61 1.04
C GLU A 355 5.59 19.88 -0.40
N LYS A 356 4.52 20.65 -0.59
CA LYS A 356 4.03 20.99 -1.93
C LYS A 356 4.93 22.00 -2.67
N GLN A 357 5.73 22.75 -1.92
CA GLN A 357 6.47 23.90 -2.45
C GLN A 357 7.84 23.48 -2.97
N LYS A 358 8.08 23.71 -4.28
CA LYS A 358 9.32 23.31 -4.97
C LYS A 358 10.61 23.69 -4.23
N HIS A 359 10.69 24.89 -3.68
CA HIS A 359 11.90 25.39 -3.04
C HIS A 359 12.25 24.70 -1.70
N LEU A 360 11.27 24.03 -1.06
CA LEU A 360 11.50 23.21 0.12
C LEU A 360 12.03 21.83 -0.26
N VAL A 361 11.57 21.28 -1.39
CA VAL A 361 11.97 19.93 -1.86
C VAL A 361 13.31 19.93 -2.59
N THR A 362 13.55 20.94 -3.44
CA THR A 362 14.68 20.95 -4.38
C THR A 362 16.04 20.75 -3.72
N PRO A 363 16.35 21.39 -2.56
CA PRO A 363 17.63 21.15 -1.88
C PRO A 363 17.83 19.68 -1.48
N CYS A 364 16.76 19.00 -1.06
CA CYS A 364 16.79 17.61 -0.62
C CYS A 364 16.90 16.61 -1.78
N LEU A 365 16.52 16.98 -3.02
CA LEU A 365 16.64 16.09 -4.18
C LEU A 365 18.09 15.68 -4.48
N SER A 366 19.08 16.46 -4.01
CA SER A 366 20.50 16.09 -4.08
C SER A 366 20.84 14.85 -3.25
N LEU A 367 20.05 14.52 -2.23
CA LEU A 367 20.23 13.33 -1.40
C LEU A 367 19.86 12.04 -2.15
N LEU A 368 19.12 12.13 -3.26
CA LEU A 368 18.72 10.98 -4.06
C LEU A 368 19.92 10.22 -4.62
N ASP A 369 20.95 10.93 -5.09
CA ASP A 369 22.15 10.31 -5.66
C ASP A 369 22.87 9.46 -4.59
N SER A 370 22.98 9.96 -3.36
CA SER A 370 23.56 9.20 -2.23
C SER A 370 22.73 7.95 -1.87
N LEU A 371 21.40 8.00 -2.00
CA LEU A 371 20.55 6.82 -1.78
C LEU A 371 20.72 5.79 -2.92
N ILE A 372 20.80 6.23 -4.17
CA ILE A 372 21.05 5.34 -5.31
C ILE A 372 22.40 4.63 -5.16
N GLU A 373 23.46 5.38 -4.85
CA GLU A 373 24.79 4.83 -4.56
C GLU A 373 24.76 3.86 -3.37
N GLY A 374 24.09 4.26 -2.27
CA GLY A 374 23.91 3.42 -1.10
C GLY A 374 23.22 2.09 -1.42
N CYS A 375 22.20 2.09 -2.28
CA CYS A 375 21.53 0.87 -2.71
C CYS A 375 22.47 -0.11 -3.44
N VAL A 376 23.44 0.40 -4.20
CA VAL A 376 24.41 -0.43 -4.92
C VAL A 376 25.47 -0.98 -3.96
N GLU A 377 26.04 -0.13 -3.11
CA GLU A 377 27.10 -0.52 -2.16
C GLU A 377 26.62 -1.56 -1.14
N HIS A 378 25.40 -1.38 -0.63
CA HIS A 378 24.80 -2.21 0.41
C HIS A 378 24.29 -3.57 -0.12
N LYS A 379 24.46 -3.89 -1.40
CA LYS A 379 24.33 -5.30 -1.86
C LYS A 379 25.30 -6.23 -1.14
N SER A 380 26.51 -5.75 -0.90
CA SER A 380 27.57 -6.49 -0.21
C SER A 380 27.30 -6.71 1.30
N CYS A 381 26.42 -5.91 1.92
CA CYS A 381 25.99 -6.04 3.32
C CYS A 381 24.83 -7.02 3.52
N GLY A 382 24.40 -7.74 2.47
CA GLY A 382 23.19 -8.58 2.53
C GLY A 382 21.92 -7.77 2.27
N ASP A 383 22.00 -6.78 1.36
CA ASP A 383 20.88 -5.94 0.91
C ASP A 383 20.20 -5.16 2.04
N CYS A 384 20.97 -4.74 3.04
CA CYS A 384 20.46 -3.96 4.17
C CYS A 384 19.84 -2.61 3.75
N PHE A 385 20.10 -2.13 2.53
CA PHE A 385 19.31 -1.11 1.84
C PHE A 385 19.20 -1.48 0.36
N ASN A 386 18.01 -1.86 -0.09
CA ASN A 386 17.76 -2.38 -1.43
C ASN A 386 16.88 -1.45 -2.29
N PHE A 387 16.69 -1.80 -3.55
CA PHE A 387 16.00 -0.95 -4.51
C PHE A 387 14.53 -0.69 -4.16
N SER A 388 13.86 -1.56 -3.41
CA SER A 388 12.46 -1.33 -3.01
C SER A 388 12.26 -0.05 -2.19
N TRP A 389 13.29 0.39 -1.43
CA TRP A 389 13.27 1.65 -0.71
C TRP A 389 13.55 2.85 -1.62
N VAL A 390 14.48 2.72 -2.55
CA VAL A 390 14.73 3.75 -3.58
C VAL A 390 13.49 3.93 -4.48
N TYR A 391 12.80 2.83 -4.80
CA TYR A 391 11.51 2.84 -5.49
C TYR A 391 10.47 3.66 -4.73
N CYS A 392 10.38 3.53 -3.40
CA CYS A 392 9.46 4.36 -2.61
C CYS A 392 9.73 5.86 -2.81
N VAL A 393 10.99 6.27 -2.86
CA VAL A 393 11.38 7.66 -3.12
C VAL A 393 10.96 8.08 -4.55
N PHE A 394 11.26 7.27 -5.56
CA PHE A 394 10.84 7.57 -6.93
C PHE A 394 9.32 7.64 -7.08
N ALA A 395 8.57 6.73 -6.47
CA ALA A 395 7.11 6.76 -6.45
C ALA A 395 6.58 8.08 -5.89
N ARG A 396 7.21 8.63 -4.85
CA ARG A 396 6.86 9.95 -4.30
C ARG A 396 7.24 11.09 -5.24
N ILE A 397 8.43 11.06 -5.83
CA ILE A 397 8.90 12.11 -6.74
C ILE A 397 8.04 12.17 -8.01
N LEU A 398 7.76 11.01 -8.62
CA LEU A 398 7.05 10.92 -9.90
C LEU A 398 5.54 11.20 -9.77
N ASN A 399 4.96 10.98 -8.59
CA ASN A 399 3.57 11.35 -8.26
C ASN A 399 3.46 12.71 -7.53
N HIS A 400 4.50 13.54 -7.56
CA HIS A 400 4.50 14.82 -6.85
C HIS A 400 3.61 15.88 -7.54
N ASP A 401 2.93 16.73 -6.75
CA ASP A 401 2.06 17.82 -7.25
C ASP A 401 2.79 18.86 -8.13
N ASN A 402 4.13 18.86 -8.12
CA ASN A 402 4.95 19.84 -8.81
C ASN A 402 5.64 19.25 -10.04
N HIS A 403 5.29 19.77 -11.21
CA HIS A 403 5.78 19.30 -12.51
C HIS A 403 7.32 19.33 -12.63
N SER A 404 8.02 20.31 -12.03
CA SER A 404 9.48 20.36 -12.09
C SER A 404 10.13 19.21 -11.30
N ILE A 405 9.52 18.81 -10.19
CA ILE A 405 10.02 17.70 -9.36
C ILE A 405 9.80 16.38 -10.08
N VAL A 406 8.63 16.20 -10.69
CA VAL A 406 8.33 15.03 -11.53
C VAL A 406 9.29 14.93 -12.71
N LYS A 407 9.51 16.03 -13.46
CA LYS A 407 10.47 16.06 -14.58
C LYS A 407 11.88 15.69 -14.13
N TYR A 408 12.37 16.25 -13.02
CA TYR A 408 13.67 15.90 -12.44
C TYR A 408 13.77 14.40 -12.10
N GLY A 409 12.77 13.88 -11.38
CA GLY A 409 12.73 12.48 -10.99
C GLY A 409 12.71 11.55 -12.19
N LEU A 410 11.96 11.89 -13.23
CA LEU A 410 11.83 11.07 -14.43
C LEU A 410 13.16 11.01 -15.18
N LEU A 411 13.82 12.15 -15.41
CA LEU A 411 15.14 12.20 -16.04
C LEU A 411 16.17 11.38 -15.26
N LYS A 412 16.18 11.48 -13.93
CA LYS A 412 17.04 10.66 -13.07
C LYS A 412 16.68 9.18 -13.12
N SER A 413 15.40 8.83 -13.17
CA SER A 413 14.94 7.44 -13.20
C SER A 413 15.40 6.70 -14.46
N LEU A 414 15.52 7.41 -15.60
CA LEU A 414 15.97 6.87 -16.88
C LEU A 414 17.50 6.68 -16.96
N GLN A 415 18.25 7.16 -15.95
CA GLN A 415 19.70 7.08 -15.88
C GLN A 415 20.18 6.02 -14.88
N LEU A 416 19.27 5.27 -14.26
CA LEU A 416 19.62 4.19 -13.34
C LEU A 416 20.15 2.95 -14.06
N ASN A 417 20.89 2.11 -13.34
CA ASN A 417 21.42 0.84 -13.85
C ASN A 417 20.31 -0.20 -14.10
N ALA A 418 20.60 -1.21 -14.94
CA ALA A 418 19.67 -2.26 -15.38
C ALA A 418 18.85 -2.91 -14.25
N GLU A 419 19.52 -3.16 -13.13
CA GLU A 419 18.96 -3.85 -11.97
C GLU A 419 17.73 -3.13 -11.39
N ALA A 420 17.64 -1.81 -11.54
CA ALA A 420 16.47 -1.02 -11.13
C ALA A 420 15.21 -1.42 -11.91
N TYR A 421 15.35 -1.70 -13.21
CA TYR A 421 14.24 -2.05 -14.09
C TYR A 421 13.87 -3.54 -14.01
N GLY A 422 14.56 -4.34 -13.19
CA GLY A 422 14.08 -5.66 -12.78
C GLY A 422 12.81 -5.59 -11.92
N TYR A 423 12.48 -4.42 -11.37
CA TYR A 423 11.26 -4.18 -10.62
C TYR A 423 10.14 -3.69 -11.55
N ASP A 424 9.26 -4.58 -12.01
CA ASP A 424 8.24 -4.24 -13.03
C ASP A 424 7.33 -3.07 -12.63
N ALA A 425 7.00 -2.94 -11.34
CA ALA A 425 6.23 -1.80 -10.83
C ALA A 425 6.95 -0.45 -11.01
N PHE A 426 8.27 -0.44 -11.12
CA PHE A 426 9.05 0.76 -11.43
C PHE A 426 8.96 1.14 -12.90
N ILE A 427 9.02 0.16 -13.81
CA ILE A 427 8.78 0.41 -15.24
C ILE A 427 7.37 0.96 -15.44
N ILE A 428 6.35 0.34 -14.83
CA ILE A 428 4.96 0.80 -14.90
C ILE A 428 4.84 2.26 -14.43
N LEU A 429 5.50 2.60 -13.32
CA LEU A 429 5.52 3.97 -12.79
C LEU A 429 6.15 4.97 -13.79
N ILE A 430 7.29 4.63 -14.39
CA ILE A 430 7.95 5.45 -15.43
C ILE A 430 7.01 5.65 -16.62
N ILE A 431 6.44 4.57 -17.15
CA ILE A 431 5.56 4.63 -18.33
C ILE A 431 4.28 5.43 -18.05
N ASN A 432 3.67 5.27 -16.87
CA ASN A 432 2.54 6.10 -16.45
C ASN A 432 2.92 7.59 -16.38
N THR A 433 4.11 7.88 -15.85
CA THR A 433 4.59 9.26 -15.70
C THR A 433 4.85 9.92 -17.05
N LEU A 434 5.38 9.17 -18.03
CA LEU A 434 5.59 9.66 -19.40
C LEU A 434 4.30 10.20 -20.03
N ASN A 435 3.12 9.77 -19.58
CA ASN A 435 1.85 10.26 -20.11
C ASN A 435 1.50 11.72 -19.72
N HIS A 436 2.36 12.40 -18.96
CA HIS A 436 2.15 13.82 -18.64
C HIS A 436 2.65 14.76 -19.74
N THR A 437 1.76 15.61 -20.27
CA THR A 437 2.09 16.52 -21.40
C THR A 437 3.16 17.56 -21.06
N PHE A 438 3.23 18.03 -19.80
CA PHE A 438 4.22 19.05 -19.38
C PHE A 438 5.68 18.60 -19.54
N LEU A 439 5.93 17.28 -19.61
CA LEU A 439 7.28 16.73 -19.78
C LEU A 439 7.89 17.10 -21.14
N TYR A 440 7.04 17.34 -22.13
CA TYR A 440 7.39 17.58 -23.52
C TYR A 440 7.37 19.06 -23.89
N GLU A 441 7.27 19.95 -22.90
CA GLU A 441 7.45 21.38 -23.12
C GLU A 441 8.91 21.67 -23.46
N LYS A 442 9.09 22.43 -24.54
CA LYS A 442 10.38 22.75 -25.13
C LYS A 442 10.84 24.15 -24.69
N HIS A 443 12.11 24.28 -24.33
CA HIS A 443 12.72 25.59 -24.15
C HIS A 443 13.12 26.18 -25.52
N CYS A 444 13.07 27.52 -25.66
CA CYS A 444 13.18 28.21 -26.96
C CYS A 444 14.41 27.85 -27.81
N GLU A 445 15.47 27.32 -27.21
CA GLU A 445 16.76 27.03 -27.86
C GLU A 445 16.97 25.54 -28.20
N GLU A 446 16.13 24.63 -27.70
CA GLU A 446 16.30 23.20 -27.93
C GLU A 446 15.79 22.81 -29.33
N CYS A 447 16.17 21.66 -29.89
CA CYS A 447 15.52 21.11 -31.09
C CYS A 447 14.31 20.27 -30.71
N GLU A 448 14.45 19.48 -29.65
CA GLU A 448 13.46 18.57 -29.09
C GLU A 448 13.47 18.66 -27.55
N PRO A 449 12.39 18.24 -26.86
CA PRO A 449 12.36 18.23 -25.40
C PRO A 449 13.45 17.31 -24.82
N GLU A 450 14.15 17.76 -23.78
CA GLU A 450 15.19 17.00 -23.06
C GLU A 450 14.78 15.57 -22.64
N ILE A 451 13.49 15.35 -22.35
CA ILE A 451 12.99 14.01 -22.01
C ILE A 451 13.14 13.03 -23.18
N VAL A 452 13.04 13.50 -24.43
CA VAL A 452 13.13 12.66 -25.64
C VAL A 452 14.55 12.15 -25.85
N THR A 453 15.56 13.00 -25.67
CA THR A 453 16.96 12.59 -25.78
C THR A 453 17.32 11.57 -24.71
N THR A 454 16.90 11.83 -23.47
CA THR A 454 17.15 10.94 -22.33
C THR A 454 16.42 9.61 -22.49
N LEU A 455 15.17 9.62 -22.95
CA LEU A 455 14.39 8.41 -23.22
C LEU A 455 15.00 7.58 -24.36
N THR A 456 15.52 8.22 -25.40
CA THR A 456 16.22 7.55 -26.50
C THR A 456 17.49 6.86 -26.00
N GLN A 457 18.27 7.52 -25.13
CA GLN A 457 19.44 6.93 -24.49
C GLN A 457 19.05 5.73 -23.62
N TRP A 458 17.97 5.83 -22.85
CA TRP A 458 17.44 4.74 -22.02
C TRP A 458 17.10 3.50 -22.84
N PHE A 459 16.37 3.66 -23.95
CA PHE A 459 16.09 2.53 -24.86
C PHE A 459 17.36 1.93 -25.45
N ASN A 460 18.34 2.76 -25.84
CA ASN A 460 19.61 2.27 -26.38
C ASN A 460 20.43 1.46 -25.36
N MET A 461 20.49 1.91 -24.11
CA MET A 461 21.32 1.26 -23.07
C MET A 461 20.76 -0.10 -22.65
N PHE A 462 19.45 -0.17 -22.41
CA PHE A 462 18.87 -1.31 -21.71
C PHE A 462 18.17 -2.32 -22.61
N GLN A 463 18.10 -2.06 -23.92
CA GLN A 463 17.67 -3.09 -24.86
C GLN A 463 18.76 -4.17 -25.08
N SER A 464 20.04 -3.84 -24.90
CA SER A 464 21.16 -4.79 -25.07
C SER A 464 21.42 -5.70 -23.86
N GLU A 465 20.76 -5.47 -22.71
CA GLU A 465 21.02 -6.14 -21.43
C GLU A 465 19.92 -7.15 -21.03
N GLU A 466 19.33 -7.88 -21.98
CA GLU A 466 18.28 -8.91 -21.75
C GLU A 466 16.97 -8.41 -21.08
N LEU A 467 16.77 -7.11 -20.91
CA LEU A 467 15.56 -6.56 -20.27
C LEU A 467 14.33 -6.49 -21.20
N HIS A 468 14.52 -6.68 -22.52
CA HIS A 468 13.46 -6.61 -23.53
C HIS A 468 12.53 -5.39 -23.37
N LEU A 469 13.11 -4.21 -23.08
CA LEU A 469 12.33 -3.02 -22.71
C LEU A 469 11.35 -2.59 -23.81
N ILE A 470 11.72 -2.67 -25.08
CA ILE A 470 10.83 -2.28 -26.19
C ILE A 470 9.55 -3.14 -26.18
N GLU A 471 9.68 -4.45 -25.93
CA GLU A 471 8.55 -5.39 -25.84
C GLU A 471 7.68 -5.07 -24.61
N LYS A 472 8.30 -4.90 -23.44
CA LYS A 472 7.59 -4.51 -22.21
C LYS A 472 6.84 -3.19 -22.37
N VAL A 473 7.49 -2.18 -22.96
CA VAL A 473 6.86 -0.88 -23.21
C VAL A 473 5.72 -1.02 -24.22
N ALA A 474 5.90 -1.76 -25.32
CA ALA A 474 4.84 -2.01 -26.29
C ALA A 474 3.60 -2.65 -25.62
N TYR A 475 3.81 -3.61 -24.73
CA TYR A 475 2.73 -4.18 -23.92
C TYR A 475 2.06 -3.13 -23.01
N LEU A 476 2.84 -2.33 -22.29
CA LEU A 476 2.29 -1.33 -21.38
C LEU A 476 1.56 -0.18 -22.10
N LEU A 477 1.91 0.15 -23.34
CA LEU A 477 1.27 1.24 -24.08
C LEU A 477 -0.25 1.07 -24.18
N HIS A 478 -0.76 -0.15 -24.37
CA HIS A 478 -2.21 -0.39 -24.51
C HIS A 478 -2.97 -0.29 -23.18
N THR A 479 -2.28 -0.39 -22.05
CA THR A 479 -2.90 -0.43 -20.72
C THR A 479 -3.28 0.95 -20.20
N ILE A 480 -2.81 2.01 -20.86
CA ILE A 480 -2.91 3.40 -20.41
C ILE A 480 -3.68 4.23 -21.43
N SER A 481 -4.52 5.15 -20.96
CA SER A 481 -5.13 6.17 -21.80
C SER A 481 -4.15 7.31 -22.09
N TRP A 482 -3.29 7.11 -23.07
CA TRP A 482 -2.33 8.11 -23.54
C TRP A 482 -2.92 9.41 -24.07
N GLY A 483 -2.26 10.53 -23.74
CA GLY A 483 -2.43 11.81 -24.40
C GLY A 483 -1.70 11.85 -25.76
N PRO A 484 -2.16 12.67 -26.73
CA PRO A 484 -1.59 12.71 -28.09
C PRO A 484 -0.11 13.12 -28.17
N VAL A 485 0.32 14.08 -27.36
CA VAL A 485 1.72 14.56 -27.36
C VAL A 485 2.66 13.54 -26.69
N PRO A 486 2.36 13.03 -25.47
CA PRO A 486 3.15 11.99 -24.83
C PRO A 486 3.38 10.72 -25.65
N ILE A 487 2.33 10.17 -26.27
CA ILE A 487 2.48 8.94 -27.05
C ILE A 487 3.36 9.18 -28.27
N PHE A 488 3.17 10.30 -28.97
CA PHE A 488 3.96 10.64 -30.14
C PHE A 488 5.45 10.70 -29.80
N TYR A 489 5.83 11.42 -28.73
CA TYR A 489 7.24 11.56 -28.36
C TYR A 489 7.84 10.29 -27.78
N THR A 490 7.07 9.48 -27.06
CA THR A 490 7.52 8.15 -26.60
C THR A 490 7.82 7.24 -27.79
N LEU A 491 6.92 7.18 -28.77
CA LEU A 491 7.14 6.44 -30.02
C LEU A 491 8.31 7.02 -30.83
N HIS A 492 8.44 8.35 -30.87
CA HIS A 492 9.55 9.00 -31.55
C HIS A 492 10.89 8.61 -30.92
N ALA A 493 11.01 8.59 -29.59
CA ALA A 493 12.21 8.16 -28.90
C ALA A 493 12.55 6.68 -29.18
N MET A 494 11.54 5.80 -29.19
CA MET A 494 11.72 4.39 -29.58
C MET A 494 12.24 4.26 -31.01
N LEU A 495 11.72 5.06 -31.94
CA LEU A 495 12.13 5.05 -33.33
C LEU A 495 13.54 5.64 -33.54
N SER A 496 13.94 6.62 -32.73
CA SER A 496 15.24 7.31 -32.83
C SER A 496 16.41 6.53 -32.22
N THR A 497 16.17 5.30 -31.77
CA THR A 497 17.21 4.39 -31.24
C THR A 497 18.22 3.99 -32.32
N SER A 498 19.38 3.48 -31.91
CA SER A 498 20.50 3.12 -32.81
C SER A 498 20.26 1.84 -33.62
N GLU A 499 20.72 1.82 -34.87
CA GLU A 499 20.46 0.74 -35.84
C GLU A 499 20.93 -0.65 -35.40
N HIS A 500 21.92 -0.75 -34.51
CA HIS A 500 22.40 -2.04 -33.99
C HIS A 500 21.32 -2.81 -33.19
N LEU A 501 20.27 -2.14 -32.72
CA LEU A 501 19.15 -2.79 -32.03
C LEU A 501 18.25 -3.59 -32.99
N ASN A 502 18.32 -3.35 -34.30
CA ASN A 502 17.45 -3.99 -35.29
C ASN A 502 17.58 -5.52 -35.29
N THR A 503 18.71 -6.06 -34.84
CA THR A 503 18.99 -7.50 -34.79
C THR A 503 18.75 -8.11 -33.41
N ILE A 504 18.41 -7.31 -32.41
CA ILE A 504 18.28 -7.73 -31.00
C ILE A 504 16.80 -7.80 -30.59
N VAL A 505 15.93 -7.05 -31.27
CA VAL A 505 14.53 -6.91 -30.90
C VAL A 505 13.62 -7.66 -31.88
N GLY A 506 12.74 -8.50 -31.34
CA GLY A 506 11.71 -9.19 -32.11
C GLY A 506 10.32 -8.98 -31.51
N LEU A 507 9.63 -7.91 -31.90
CA LEU A 507 8.19 -7.76 -31.65
C LEU A 507 7.46 -8.92 -32.33
N GLN A 508 7.03 -9.86 -31.51
CA GLN A 508 6.25 -11.03 -31.91
C GLN A 508 4.79 -10.69 -32.25
N ASP A 509 4.07 -11.65 -32.83
CA ASP A 509 2.68 -11.52 -33.26
C ASP A 509 1.73 -10.99 -32.16
N ASP A 510 1.90 -11.44 -30.90
CA ASP A 510 1.09 -10.97 -29.75
C ASP A 510 1.26 -9.46 -29.48
N HIS A 511 2.47 -8.92 -29.68
CA HIS A 511 2.74 -7.49 -29.51
C HIS A 511 2.07 -6.65 -30.60
N LEU A 512 1.95 -7.18 -31.81
CA LEU A 512 1.27 -6.49 -32.92
C LEU A 512 -0.22 -6.35 -32.66
N GLU A 513 -0.82 -7.39 -32.09
CA GLU A 513 -2.24 -7.38 -31.71
C GLU A 513 -2.49 -6.35 -30.60
N VAL A 514 -1.57 -6.25 -29.63
CA VAL A 514 -1.58 -5.20 -28.62
C VAL A 514 -1.48 -3.79 -29.24
N ILE A 515 -0.60 -3.60 -30.22
CA ILE A 515 -0.47 -2.31 -30.92
C ILE A 515 -1.76 -2.00 -31.71
N ARG A 516 -2.40 -3.01 -32.32
CA ARG A 516 -3.71 -2.85 -32.99
C ARG A 516 -4.76 -2.33 -32.02
N LEU A 517 -4.85 -2.92 -30.82
CA LEU A 517 -5.76 -2.48 -29.76
C LEU A 517 -5.47 -1.04 -29.30
N LEU A 518 -4.20 -0.66 -29.15
CA LEU A 518 -3.80 0.72 -28.85
C LEU A 518 -4.29 1.71 -29.91
N ILE A 519 -4.19 1.36 -31.19
CA ILE A 519 -4.63 2.24 -32.28
C ILE A 519 -6.14 2.44 -32.24
N GLU A 520 -6.88 1.34 -32.10
CA GLU A 520 -8.34 1.33 -32.14
C GLU A 520 -8.98 2.02 -30.93
N THR A 521 -8.41 1.82 -29.74
CA THR A 521 -8.97 2.33 -28.47
C THR A 521 -8.49 3.73 -28.10
N ASN A 522 -7.33 4.15 -28.61
CA ASN A 522 -6.67 5.37 -28.17
C ASN A 522 -6.32 6.32 -29.34
N ILE A 523 -5.38 5.93 -30.20
CA ILE A 523 -4.79 6.82 -31.22
C ILE A 523 -5.84 7.32 -32.23
N LYS A 524 -6.82 6.48 -32.58
CA LYS A 524 -7.90 6.85 -33.51
C LYS A 524 -8.67 8.10 -33.10
N HIS A 525 -8.75 8.38 -31.80
CA HIS A 525 -9.46 9.52 -31.22
C HIS A 525 -8.59 10.79 -31.08
N HIS A 526 -7.31 10.73 -31.45
CA HIS A 526 -6.40 11.88 -31.34
C HIS A 526 -6.59 12.90 -32.47
N PRO A 527 -6.12 14.16 -32.29
CA PRO A 527 -6.14 15.18 -33.33
C PRO A 527 -5.46 14.68 -34.63
N PRO A 528 -5.98 15.02 -35.82
CA PRO A 528 -5.54 14.41 -37.09
C PRO A 528 -4.03 14.42 -37.33
N MET A 529 -3.36 15.52 -37.00
CA MET A 529 -1.90 15.66 -37.18
C MET A 529 -1.11 14.72 -36.27
N LEU A 530 -1.35 14.74 -34.95
CA LEU A 530 -0.64 13.88 -33.99
C LEU A 530 -1.00 12.40 -34.16
N ARG A 531 -2.26 12.12 -34.55
CA ARG A 531 -2.70 10.79 -34.95
C ARG A 531 -1.86 10.26 -36.11
N LEU A 532 -1.76 11.02 -37.21
CA LEU A 532 -0.96 10.64 -38.38
C LEU A 532 0.51 10.42 -37.98
N MET A 533 1.11 11.35 -37.24
CA MET A 533 2.51 11.24 -36.84
C MET A 533 2.79 10.02 -35.95
N SER A 534 1.89 9.71 -35.01
CA SER A 534 2.00 8.53 -34.15
C SER A 534 1.83 7.23 -34.95
N GLN A 535 0.90 7.19 -35.90
CA GLN A 535 0.71 6.05 -36.79
C GLN A 535 1.93 5.82 -37.70
N VAL A 536 2.50 6.90 -38.26
CA VAL A 536 3.76 6.84 -39.04
C VAL A 536 4.90 6.29 -38.20
N ALA A 537 5.04 6.76 -36.95
CA ALA A 537 6.06 6.26 -36.04
C ALA A 537 5.87 4.77 -35.72
N LEU A 538 4.63 4.34 -35.42
CA LEU A 538 4.32 2.93 -35.15
C LEU A 538 4.63 2.02 -36.34
N ILE A 539 4.24 2.41 -37.55
CA ILE A 539 4.54 1.62 -38.75
C ILE A 539 6.05 1.44 -38.90
N LYS A 540 6.84 2.50 -38.68
CA LYS A 540 8.30 2.42 -38.75
C LYS A 540 8.90 1.58 -37.63
N ILE A 541 8.39 1.68 -36.40
CA ILE A 541 8.81 0.84 -35.27
C ILE A 541 8.55 -0.64 -35.58
N VAL A 542 7.34 -0.97 -36.05
CA VAL A 542 6.99 -2.35 -36.43
C VAL A 542 7.87 -2.84 -37.57
N SER A 543 8.06 -2.04 -38.63
CA SER A 543 8.95 -2.39 -39.75
C SER A 543 10.41 -2.61 -39.31
N ARG A 544 10.82 -1.99 -38.21
CA ARG A 544 12.20 -2.02 -37.73
C ARG A 544 12.47 -3.14 -36.74
N PHE A 545 11.51 -3.46 -35.88
CA PHE A 545 11.71 -4.34 -34.72
C PHE A 545 10.86 -5.60 -34.75
N SER A 546 10.04 -5.85 -35.78
CA SER A 546 9.17 -7.03 -35.81
C SER A 546 9.84 -8.25 -36.43
N GLU A 547 9.67 -9.38 -35.73
CA GLU A 547 9.99 -10.72 -36.21
C GLU A 547 8.67 -11.45 -36.47
N ILE A 548 8.05 -11.15 -37.61
CA ILE A 548 6.70 -11.63 -37.89
C ILE A 548 6.75 -13.03 -38.47
N THR A 549 6.04 -13.95 -37.81
CA THR A 549 5.81 -15.29 -38.36
C THR A 549 4.50 -15.37 -39.15
N ASN A 550 3.53 -14.49 -38.84
CA ASN A 550 2.22 -14.49 -39.46
C ASN A 550 1.85 -13.14 -40.10
N LEU A 551 2.00 -13.05 -41.42
CA LEU A 551 1.62 -11.86 -42.20
C LEU A 551 0.13 -11.48 -42.08
N THR A 552 -0.76 -12.41 -41.70
CA THR A 552 -2.18 -12.10 -41.47
C THR A 552 -2.38 -11.17 -40.27
N VAL A 553 -1.62 -11.38 -39.19
CA VAL A 553 -1.67 -10.52 -37.99
C VAL A 553 -1.22 -9.11 -38.35
N PHE A 554 -0.14 -9.02 -39.12
CA PHE A 554 0.36 -7.75 -39.65
C PHE A 554 -0.66 -7.03 -40.54
N CYS A 555 -1.37 -7.75 -41.41
CA CYS A 555 -2.42 -7.17 -42.25
C CYS A 555 -3.59 -6.61 -41.42
N ASN A 556 -3.98 -7.32 -40.36
CA ASN A 556 -5.03 -6.84 -39.45
C ASN A 556 -4.59 -5.55 -38.74
N LEU A 557 -3.31 -5.46 -38.35
CA LEU A 557 -2.72 -4.23 -37.81
C LEU A 557 -2.74 -3.10 -38.86
N LEU A 558 -2.31 -3.35 -40.10
CA LEU A 558 -2.38 -2.36 -41.19
C LEU A 558 -3.80 -1.81 -41.42
N ASN A 559 -4.81 -2.66 -41.21
CA ASN A 559 -6.22 -2.27 -41.35
C ASN A 559 -6.67 -1.24 -40.31
N SER A 560 -6.07 -1.28 -39.12
CA SER A 560 -6.35 -0.29 -38.07
C SER A 560 -5.76 1.09 -38.37
N PHE A 561 -4.70 1.17 -39.19
CA PHE A 561 -4.08 2.44 -39.58
C PHE A 561 -4.84 3.15 -40.71
N CYS A 562 -5.40 2.40 -41.66
CA CYS A 562 -5.90 2.92 -42.93
C CYS A 562 -7.38 3.35 -42.89
N GLU A 563 -7.68 4.59 -42.49
CA GLU A 563 -9.03 5.15 -42.68
C GLU A 563 -9.25 5.74 -44.09
N LYS A 564 -8.16 6.05 -44.82
CA LYS A 564 -8.15 6.51 -46.22
C LYS A 564 -6.85 6.00 -46.87
N ASN A 565 -6.92 5.45 -48.07
CA ASN A 565 -5.90 4.66 -48.79
C ASN A 565 -4.54 5.34 -49.10
N ASN A 566 -4.02 6.27 -48.29
CA ASN A 566 -2.75 6.94 -48.58
C ASN A 566 -1.77 6.69 -47.43
N LEU A 567 -0.89 5.70 -47.59
CA LEU A 567 0.31 5.59 -46.76
C LEU A 567 1.26 6.75 -47.09
N GLU A 568 1.85 7.34 -46.06
CA GLU A 568 2.96 8.28 -46.23
C GLU A 568 4.13 7.61 -46.97
N PRO A 569 4.82 8.29 -47.92
CA PRO A 569 5.92 7.70 -48.69
C PRO A 569 7.03 7.10 -47.82
N SER A 570 7.29 7.72 -46.66
CA SER A 570 8.30 7.22 -45.73
C SER A 570 7.88 5.94 -44.99
N CYS A 571 6.58 5.67 -44.86
CA CYS A 571 6.07 4.39 -44.35
C CYS A 571 6.12 3.32 -45.44
N TRP A 572 5.81 3.69 -46.69
CA TRP A 572 5.93 2.78 -47.83
C TRP A 572 7.34 2.21 -47.94
N GLU A 573 8.37 3.07 -47.94
CA GLU A 573 9.75 2.62 -48.06
C GLU A 573 10.21 1.76 -46.87
N ALA A 574 9.79 2.12 -45.65
CA ALA A 574 10.09 1.32 -44.46
C ALA A 574 9.49 -0.09 -44.54
N LEU A 575 8.20 -0.18 -44.93
CA LEU A 575 7.50 -1.45 -45.10
C LEU A 575 8.07 -2.28 -46.23
N ARG A 576 8.36 -1.65 -47.38
CA ARG A 576 8.98 -2.31 -48.54
C ARG A 576 10.34 -2.90 -48.17
N SER A 577 11.19 -2.09 -47.53
CA SER A 577 12.52 -2.54 -47.10
C SER A 577 12.44 -3.71 -46.14
N TRP A 578 11.55 -3.65 -45.15
CA TRP A 578 11.32 -4.74 -44.20
C TRP A 578 10.76 -6.01 -44.87
N LEU A 579 9.72 -5.89 -45.70
CA LEU A 579 9.10 -7.02 -46.40
C LEU A 579 10.06 -7.70 -47.39
N SER A 580 11.02 -6.96 -47.95
CA SER A 580 12.05 -7.52 -48.84
C SER A 580 12.93 -8.58 -48.17
N GLN A 581 12.99 -8.58 -46.85
CA GLN A 581 13.77 -9.53 -46.04
C GLN A 581 12.98 -10.79 -45.63
N MET A 582 11.68 -10.87 -45.96
CA MET A 582 10.82 -11.96 -45.54
C MET A 582 11.14 -13.28 -46.29
N PRO A 583 11.17 -14.43 -45.58
CA PRO A 583 11.28 -15.73 -46.24
C PRO A 583 10.14 -15.99 -47.23
N TYR A 584 10.49 -16.44 -48.44
CA TYR A 584 9.52 -16.70 -49.52
C TYR A 584 8.44 -17.71 -49.10
N GLU A 585 8.77 -18.69 -48.25
CA GLU A 585 7.82 -19.68 -47.73
C GLU A 585 6.68 -19.05 -46.92
N ILE A 586 6.99 -18.06 -46.07
CA ILE A 586 5.98 -17.34 -45.28
C ILE A 586 5.06 -16.54 -46.20
N VAL A 587 5.64 -15.88 -47.22
CA VAL A 587 4.90 -15.12 -48.22
C VAL A 587 3.98 -16.02 -49.04
N LEU A 588 4.48 -17.17 -49.51
CA LEU A 588 3.69 -18.14 -50.26
C LEU A 588 2.55 -18.68 -49.41
N ASN A 589 2.82 -19.12 -48.18
CA ASN A 589 1.79 -19.62 -47.26
C ASN A 589 0.71 -18.57 -47.01
N TYR A 590 1.09 -17.31 -46.83
CA TYR A 590 0.15 -16.21 -46.68
C TYR A 590 -0.75 -16.02 -47.91
N VAL A 591 -0.16 -15.97 -49.11
CA VAL A 591 -0.93 -15.77 -50.35
C VAL A 591 -1.84 -16.98 -50.61
N SER A 592 -1.31 -18.20 -50.57
CA SER A 592 -2.08 -19.43 -50.76
C SER A 592 -3.23 -19.51 -49.76
N HIS A 593 -2.97 -19.27 -48.47
CA HIS A 593 -4.02 -19.29 -47.45
C HIS A 593 -5.09 -18.22 -47.67
N THR A 594 -4.70 -17.02 -48.13
CA THR A 594 -5.66 -15.94 -48.44
C THR A 594 -6.52 -16.28 -49.65
N VAL A 595 -5.92 -16.84 -50.71
CA VAL A 595 -6.62 -17.30 -51.93
C VAL A 595 -7.54 -18.49 -51.62
N GLU A 596 -7.08 -19.46 -50.83
CA GLU A 596 -7.89 -20.58 -50.36
C GLU A 596 -9.09 -20.10 -49.55
N ASN A 597 -8.89 -19.21 -48.57
CA ASN A 597 -10.00 -18.65 -47.78
C ASN A 597 -11.02 -17.89 -48.64
N LEU A 598 -10.57 -17.19 -49.69
CA LEU A 598 -11.45 -16.55 -50.66
C LEU A 598 -12.31 -17.56 -51.43
N THR A 599 -11.79 -18.76 -51.71
CA THR A 599 -12.48 -19.78 -52.51
C THR A 599 -13.37 -20.73 -51.70
N VAL A 600 -13.08 -20.95 -50.41
CA VAL A 600 -13.77 -21.96 -49.57
C VAL A 600 -14.97 -21.40 -48.79
N ASP A 601 -14.87 -20.23 -48.13
CA ASP A 601 -15.97 -19.65 -47.35
C ASP A 601 -15.87 -18.11 -47.27
N GLU A 602 -16.93 -17.42 -47.70
CA GLU A 602 -16.98 -15.96 -47.85
C GLU A 602 -16.89 -15.19 -46.52
N ARG A 603 -17.26 -15.84 -45.41
CA ARG A 603 -17.31 -15.25 -44.05
C ARG A 603 -16.02 -15.40 -43.25
N THR A 604 -15.05 -16.17 -43.74
CA THR A 604 -13.81 -16.47 -43.02
C THR A 604 -12.64 -15.58 -43.43
N VAL A 605 -12.76 -14.81 -44.52
CA VAL A 605 -11.71 -13.87 -44.96
C VAL A 605 -11.61 -12.72 -43.97
N ARG A 606 -10.57 -12.75 -43.14
CA ARG A 606 -10.30 -11.74 -42.09
C ARG A 606 -9.60 -10.48 -42.63
N ILE A 607 -9.14 -10.47 -43.88
CA ILE A 607 -8.31 -9.40 -44.47
C ILE A 607 -9.13 -8.61 -45.51
N SER A 608 -9.00 -7.27 -45.50
CA SER A 608 -9.61 -6.41 -46.52
C SER A 608 -8.89 -6.51 -47.87
N MET A 609 -9.63 -6.47 -48.98
CA MET A 609 -9.04 -6.58 -50.34
C MET A 609 -8.08 -5.42 -50.65
N SER A 610 -8.32 -4.24 -50.06
CA SER A 610 -7.41 -3.11 -50.14
C SER A 610 -6.04 -3.42 -49.54
N ILE A 611 -5.99 -4.05 -48.37
CA ILE A 611 -4.72 -4.41 -47.72
C ILE A 611 -4.06 -5.58 -48.41
N PHE A 612 -4.85 -6.55 -48.87
CA PHE A 612 -4.30 -7.62 -49.69
C PHE A 612 -3.62 -7.03 -50.93
N SER A 613 -4.25 -6.08 -51.63
CA SER A 613 -3.62 -5.38 -52.76
C SER A 613 -2.34 -4.62 -52.38
N LEU A 614 -2.37 -3.89 -51.26
CA LEU A 614 -1.21 -3.16 -50.74
C LEU A 614 -0.03 -4.08 -50.46
N MET A 615 -0.28 -5.20 -49.77
CA MET A 615 0.75 -6.18 -49.43
C MET A 615 1.37 -6.82 -50.66
N ILE A 616 0.55 -7.19 -51.65
CA ILE A 616 1.05 -7.74 -52.90
C ILE A 616 1.90 -6.71 -53.65
N GLN A 617 1.49 -5.44 -53.69
CA GLN A 617 2.27 -4.37 -54.30
C GLN A 617 3.61 -4.14 -53.58
N LEU A 618 3.61 -4.07 -52.24
CA LEU A 618 4.83 -3.90 -51.44
C LEU A 618 5.80 -5.08 -51.61
N LEU A 619 5.29 -6.32 -51.66
CA LEU A 619 6.10 -7.52 -51.90
C LEU A 619 6.68 -7.55 -53.31
N TYR A 620 5.93 -7.07 -54.31
CA TYR A 620 6.41 -6.95 -55.69
C TYR A 620 7.55 -5.94 -55.79
N GLU A 621 7.35 -4.73 -55.26
CA GLU A 621 8.37 -3.69 -55.27
C GLU A 621 9.58 -4.04 -54.39
N GLY A 622 9.37 -4.83 -53.33
CA GLY A 622 10.42 -5.39 -52.49
C GLY A 622 11.21 -6.52 -53.17
N GLY A 623 10.81 -6.95 -54.37
CA GLY A 623 11.54 -7.97 -55.14
C GLY A 623 11.27 -9.42 -54.70
N VAL A 624 10.23 -9.67 -53.90
CA VAL A 624 9.97 -11.01 -53.33
C VAL A 624 9.07 -11.86 -54.23
N VAL A 625 8.12 -11.22 -54.93
CA VAL A 625 7.13 -11.87 -55.79
C VAL A 625 7.24 -11.38 -57.24
N PHE A 626 6.77 -12.21 -58.19
CA PHE A 626 6.74 -11.94 -59.64
C PHE A 626 8.09 -11.70 -60.34
N GLN A 627 9.22 -12.01 -59.70
CA GLN A 627 10.56 -11.82 -60.31
C GLN A 627 10.90 -12.83 -61.41
N THR A 628 10.29 -14.02 -61.37
CA THR A 628 10.55 -15.10 -62.33
C THR A 628 9.23 -15.63 -62.87
N GLU A 629 9.25 -16.13 -64.12
CA GLU A 629 8.07 -16.74 -64.75
C GLU A 629 7.55 -17.97 -63.99
N GLN A 630 8.40 -18.63 -63.18
CA GLN A 630 8.07 -19.82 -62.39
C GLN A 630 7.66 -19.50 -60.93
N CYS A 631 7.32 -18.26 -60.62
CA CYS A 631 6.90 -17.86 -59.28
C CYS A 631 5.57 -18.53 -58.87
N LEU A 632 5.55 -19.30 -57.77
CA LEU A 632 4.34 -19.98 -57.29
C LEU A 632 3.25 -18.98 -56.86
N VAL A 633 3.64 -17.87 -56.23
CA VAL A 633 2.71 -16.76 -55.92
C VAL A 633 2.03 -16.21 -57.19
N LYS A 634 2.75 -16.14 -58.31
CA LYS A 634 2.18 -15.74 -59.61
C LYS A 634 1.13 -16.74 -60.08
N GLN A 635 1.37 -18.03 -59.90
CA GLN A 635 0.41 -19.08 -60.25
C GLN A 635 -0.83 -19.02 -59.37
N GLU A 636 -0.70 -18.83 -58.06
CA GLU A 636 -1.85 -18.70 -57.14
C GLU A 636 -2.75 -17.51 -57.50
N ILE A 637 -2.16 -16.35 -57.78
CA ILE A 637 -2.92 -15.16 -58.17
C ILE A 637 -3.51 -15.32 -59.58
N ALA A 638 -2.80 -15.95 -60.51
CA ALA A 638 -3.35 -16.28 -61.83
C ALA A 638 -4.54 -17.24 -61.73
N ASN A 639 -4.46 -18.25 -60.85
CA ASN A 639 -5.55 -19.18 -60.57
C ASN A 639 -6.78 -18.43 -60.00
N LEU A 640 -6.56 -17.45 -59.13
CA LEU A 640 -7.63 -16.56 -58.66
C LEU A 640 -8.28 -15.78 -59.82
N PHE A 641 -7.49 -15.27 -60.77
CA PHE A 641 -8.02 -14.53 -61.91
C PHE A 641 -8.76 -15.41 -62.93
N LEU A 642 -8.51 -16.72 -63.00
CA LEU A 642 -9.29 -17.64 -63.84
C LEU A 642 -10.78 -17.71 -63.43
N PHE A 643 -11.14 -17.29 -62.22
CA PHE A 643 -12.53 -17.13 -61.81
C PHE A 643 -13.24 -15.99 -62.56
N LEU A 644 -12.51 -15.04 -63.13
CA LEU A 644 -13.06 -13.96 -63.96
C LEU A 644 -13.28 -14.36 -65.42
N ASP A 645 -12.62 -15.42 -65.90
CA ASP A 645 -12.71 -15.84 -67.31
C ASP A 645 -14.15 -16.24 -67.68
N LYS A 646 -14.76 -15.56 -68.66
CA LYS A 646 -16.14 -15.84 -69.13
C LYS A 646 -17.20 -15.76 -68.03
N VAL A 647 -17.02 -14.90 -67.03
CA VAL A 647 -18.00 -14.67 -65.94
C VAL A 647 -19.38 -14.30 -66.48
N ASP A 648 -19.44 -13.56 -67.58
CA ASP A 648 -20.67 -13.12 -68.24
C ASP A 648 -21.52 -14.27 -68.80
N VAL A 649 -20.94 -15.44 -69.04
CA VAL A 649 -21.58 -16.60 -69.68
C VAL A 649 -21.68 -17.85 -68.80
N ARG A 650 -21.07 -17.86 -67.61
CA ARG A 650 -21.08 -19.03 -66.70
C ARG A 650 -22.41 -19.14 -65.93
N PRO A 651 -23.09 -20.30 -65.94
CA PRO A 651 -24.40 -20.46 -65.29
C PRO A 651 -24.37 -20.55 -63.75
N TYR A 652 -23.20 -20.75 -63.13
CA TYR A 652 -23.04 -20.90 -61.68
C TYR A 652 -21.87 -20.05 -61.13
N VAL A 653 -21.83 -18.76 -61.49
CA VAL A 653 -20.79 -17.85 -61.00
C VAL A 653 -20.96 -17.58 -59.50
N ASN A 654 -19.87 -17.67 -58.75
CA ASN A 654 -19.79 -17.14 -57.40
C ASN A 654 -19.66 -15.61 -57.47
N ILE A 655 -20.79 -14.91 -57.53
CA ILE A 655 -20.85 -13.44 -57.65
C ILE A 655 -20.09 -12.74 -56.51
N PRO A 656 -20.22 -13.12 -55.23
CA PRO A 656 -19.44 -12.51 -54.14
C PRO A 656 -17.92 -12.62 -54.33
N LEU A 657 -17.42 -13.78 -54.74
CA LEU A 657 -15.99 -13.97 -55.05
C LEU A 657 -15.56 -13.08 -56.20
N THR A 658 -16.33 -13.03 -57.29
CA THR A 658 -16.06 -12.15 -58.43
C THR A 658 -15.98 -10.69 -58.01
N VAL A 659 -16.89 -10.20 -57.16
CA VAL A 659 -16.86 -8.83 -56.64
C VAL A 659 -15.59 -8.55 -55.84
N LYS A 660 -15.16 -9.47 -54.95
CA LYS A 660 -13.91 -9.32 -54.19
C LYS A 660 -12.67 -9.31 -55.08
N ILE A 661 -12.62 -10.15 -56.12
CA ILE A 661 -11.49 -10.16 -57.06
C ILE A 661 -11.45 -8.85 -57.85
N ILE A 662 -12.60 -8.35 -58.30
CA ILE A 662 -12.69 -7.03 -58.97
C ILE A 662 -12.25 -5.91 -58.01
N GLU A 663 -12.71 -5.94 -56.75
CA GLU A 663 -12.30 -4.96 -55.73
C GLU A 663 -10.78 -4.99 -55.50
N PHE A 664 -10.19 -6.18 -55.37
CA PHE A 664 -8.75 -6.37 -55.27
C PHE A 664 -8.01 -5.77 -56.48
N LEU A 665 -8.45 -6.06 -57.70
CA LEU A 665 -7.84 -5.52 -58.92
C LEU A 665 -7.96 -3.99 -58.98
N CYS A 666 -9.15 -3.44 -58.73
CA CYS A 666 -9.36 -2.00 -58.69
C CYS A 666 -8.40 -1.35 -57.68
N LYS A 667 -8.28 -1.91 -56.48
CA LYS A 667 -7.38 -1.37 -55.46
C LYS A 667 -5.91 -1.53 -55.81
N TRP A 668 -5.54 -2.60 -56.48
CA TRP A 668 -4.17 -2.81 -56.94
C TRP A 668 -3.77 -1.76 -58.00
N PHE A 669 -4.65 -1.46 -58.96
CA PHE A 669 -4.40 -0.44 -59.98
C PHE A 669 -4.59 1.00 -59.48
N ASP A 670 -5.25 1.21 -58.33
CA ASP A 670 -5.42 2.53 -57.69
C ASP A 670 -4.11 3.05 -57.05
N TRP A 671 -3.09 2.21 -56.85
CA TRP A 671 -1.80 2.66 -56.32
C TRP A 671 -1.01 3.39 -57.42
N ASP A 672 -0.45 4.58 -57.15
CA ASP A 672 0.34 5.42 -58.08
C ASP A 672 1.71 4.79 -58.48
N HIS A 673 1.76 3.47 -58.64
CA HIS A 673 2.94 2.64 -58.83
C HIS A 673 2.73 1.64 -59.98
N GLU A 674 3.78 1.29 -60.71
CA GLU A 674 3.65 0.35 -61.83
C GLU A 674 3.26 -1.06 -61.34
N PRO A 675 2.13 -1.63 -61.81
CA PRO A 675 1.74 -3.00 -61.48
C PRO A 675 2.66 -4.01 -62.18
N PRO A 676 2.83 -5.23 -61.63
CA PRO A 676 3.61 -6.27 -62.29
C PRO A 676 3.03 -6.66 -63.65
N HIS A 677 3.90 -6.88 -64.64
CA HIS A 677 3.52 -7.49 -65.91
C HIS A 677 3.18 -8.97 -65.69
N PHE A 678 1.89 -9.29 -65.72
CA PHE A 678 1.38 -10.66 -65.63
C PHE A 678 1.53 -11.43 -66.93
#